data_AF-D6MY06-F1
#
_entry.id   AF-D6MY06-F1
#
_cell.length_a   1.000
_cell.length_b   1.000
_cell.length_c   1.000
_cell.angle_alpha   90.00
_cell.angle_beta   90.00
_cell.angle_gamma   90.00
#
_symmetry.space_group_name_H-M   'P 1'
#
loop_
_entity.id
_entity.type
_entity.pdbx_description
1 polymer ?
#
loop_
_entity_poly.entity_id
_entity_poly.type
_entity_poly.pdbx_seq_one_letter_code
_entity_poly.pdbx_strand_id
1 'polypeptide(L)'
;MSSLRPSSIIIDIYKVIQDHPDSSRWAIELRFLPKPISSEWIFITDIEERASEIDKVLTKYNIMKKKDAYVSMAIHDFEKVTAKLKRVQEEENKKATEGERRLRRITLDKIQGDSETTSGFTLALVVDIDNTKIHDTRIIENEEEAFEASKREWEALKPKLQELGFLPRWILYTGGGLQLWFVSDKLEPISVIDRASEIIPNIMNGVNGVKGLLSEGFKADNIFDPARIVRAPLTFNHKYRTIIKDEDGTERVVPTQVKGRVIEFNDVRISLTEFLDRLEAYAKEKGIPLEKPTKRKFLELASKRYEVTSSNFEALAERLFTELRPWWEIAKEKGWSRHHLTMGIATYILRNTNLTPEQLIGSENSPGLWELVFAKLVEAGLEDPDDWKNRASTIRDAYKKIESGKKVATKAYLRKYIEGLSEEDAVQILLSVKRALLPYLKAVDVKRISKYSARPYEITEEIPKSWEDIDENRKKATGVWYIDFLALETANDIYFEDLPKPPVFYIRFVEKNKEKFKLNETLYHSFLTWLGITEGEPLDRTELIDLLVEKFGFTVEDLKAIYYRKILTLLKPEGMRTPKCIQEFLFELATEGNLPEDKIRHLAHWVKFYARPLRHSTTSVLLKGRGKPVDMRLAIWAKVVEFFAEDDEVAEELITTFKKAYMGAEPPFPCIGAESCPFYPDHRACPFIVPKRKEVLPVSIVDVQLHGSDGIVVLVGGPTEVTAFTLEGKVEWIKTTKKTVKYPIAEWFLDRFAKEYLSLPEAPSWWKLEEVTEILKSRARVVKSQFDKFEDYLEQFIEWLQKENSRRGILPYEKADENHLFIKGEWVGIPPGFAREFYSGELLIGGPTFRRMLEQKLGKDYRKMSAKIHLNTGLKDKRNCYFVSVEWFRKHVGEPNIQEITSEGDVSFDGLSYDDEEEGVVG
;
A
#
# COMPACT_ATOMS: atom_id res chain seq x y z
N MET A 1 27.90 -48.62 24.69
CA MET A 1 27.04 -47.65 25.41
C MET A 1 25.73 -48.35 25.72
N SER A 2 25.37 -48.51 27.01
CA SER A 2 24.03 -48.93 27.42
C SER A 2 22.98 -48.11 26.67
N SER A 3 21.90 -48.72 26.18
CA SER A 3 20.91 -48.03 25.33
C SER A 3 20.45 -46.73 25.99
N LEU A 4 20.93 -45.59 25.50
CA LEU A 4 20.58 -44.27 26.01
C LEU A 4 19.05 -44.13 25.95
N ARG A 5 18.43 -43.71 27.06
CA ARG A 5 16.97 -43.59 27.16
C ARG A 5 16.54 -42.13 27.02
N PRO A 6 15.31 -41.85 26.55
CA PRO A 6 14.77 -40.50 26.54
C PRO A 6 14.86 -39.80 27.90
N SER A 7 14.55 -40.51 28.99
CA SER A 7 14.66 -39.99 30.36
C SER A 7 16.07 -39.48 30.69
N SER A 8 17.12 -40.15 30.22
CA SER A 8 18.51 -39.77 30.52
C SER A 8 18.86 -38.38 30.00
N ILE A 9 18.37 -38.00 28.81
CA ILE A 9 18.61 -36.68 28.22
C ILE A 9 17.78 -35.62 28.94
N ILE A 10 16.50 -35.91 29.22
CA ILE A 10 15.61 -34.98 29.95
C ILE A 10 16.16 -34.68 31.35
N ILE A 11 16.62 -35.71 32.06
CA ILE A 11 17.24 -35.55 33.39
C ILE A 11 18.52 -34.72 33.28
N ASP A 12 19.40 -35.02 32.33
CA ASP A 12 20.62 -34.24 32.14
C ASP A 12 20.33 -32.75 31.94
N ILE A 13 19.28 -32.39 31.19
CA ILE A 13 18.90 -30.99 30.99
C ILE A 13 18.48 -30.32 32.32
N TYR A 14 17.60 -30.96 33.08
CA TYR A 14 16.93 -30.32 34.24
C TYR A 14 17.59 -30.58 35.60
N LYS A 15 18.56 -31.51 35.69
CA LYS A 15 19.22 -31.89 36.95
C LYS A 15 19.87 -30.71 37.69
N VAL A 16 20.32 -29.68 36.96
CA VAL A 16 21.03 -28.51 37.53
C VAL A 16 20.21 -27.77 38.60
N ILE A 17 18.89 -27.84 38.54
CA ILE A 17 18.02 -27.06 39.43
C ILE A 17 17.21 -27.92 40.41
N GLN A 18 17.46 -29.22 40.47
CA GLN A 18 16.70 -30.11 41.37
C GLN A 18 16.84 -29.68 42.84
N ASP A 19 18.01 -29.16 43.21
CA ASP A 19 18.32 -28.69 44.57
C ASP A 19 17.91 -27.23 44.83
N HIS A 20 17.27 -26.56 43.87
CA HIS A 20 16.82 -25.18 44.04
C HIS A 20 15.66 -25.12 45.07
N PRO A 21 15.60 -24.13 45.99
CA PRO A 21 14.55 -24.05 47.02
C PRO A 21 13.12 -24.11 46.47
N ASP A 22 12.93 -23.54 45.29
CA ASP A 22 11.66 -23.48 44.58
C ASP A 22 11.41 -24.65 43.61
N SER A 23 12.32 -25.62 43.49
CA SER A 23 12.16 -26.72 42.52
C SER A 23 10.89 -27.54 42.77
N SER A 24 10.40 -27.55 44.02
CA SER A 24 9.21 -28.30 44.45
C SER A 24 7.90 -27.78 43.87
N ARG A 25 7.86 -26.49 43.51
CA ARG A 25 6.71 -25.87 42.82
C ARG A 25 6.84 -25.90 41.30
N TRP A 26 7.96 -26.39 40.77
CA TRP A 26 8.24 -26.35 39.34
C TRP A 26 8.08 -27.70 38.67
N ALA A 27 7.57 -27.68 37.44
CA ALA A 27 7.35 -28.87 36.64
C ALA A 27 7.68 -28.65 35.17
N ILE A 28 7.98 -29.74 34.47
CA ILE A 28 8.09 -29.79 33.00
C ILE A 28 6.89 -30.55 32.44
N GLU A 29 6.42 -30.15 31.25
CA GLU A 29 5.30 -30.78 30.57
C GLU A 29 5.80 -31.79 29.52
N LEU A 30 5.29 -33.01 29.57
CA LEU A 30 5.35 -33.97 28.46
C LEU A 30 4.03 -33.96 27.71
N ARG A 31 4.03 -33.52 26.45
CA ARG A 31 2.83 -33.34 25.63
C ARG A 31 2.75 -34.36 24.49
N PHE A 32 1.56 -34.91 24.27
CA PHE A 32 1.33 -35.98 23.27
C PHE A 32 0.29 -35.60 22.21
N LEU A 33 0.65 -35.72 20.92
CA LEU A 33 -0.16 -35.34 19.75
C LEU A 33 -0.30 -36.52 18.77
N PRO A 34 -1.31 -36.58 17.87
CA PRO A 34 -2.46 -35.68 17.71
C PRO A 34 -3.65 -36.04 18.63
N LYS A 35 -4.79 -35.34 18.47
CA LYS A 35 -5.97 -35.35 19.37
C LYS A 35 -6.47 -36.77 19.76
N PRO A 36 -7.00 -36.96 20.99
CA PRO A 36 -7.05 -35.97 22.08
C PRO A 36 -5.64 -35.69 22.63
N ILE A 37 -5.34 -34.41 22.86
CA ILE A 37 -4.05 -33.99 23.40
C ILE A 37 -4.04 -34.35 24.88
N SER A 38 -2.94 -34.96 25.33
CA SER A 38 -2.71 -35.30 26.73
C SER A 38 -1.36 -34.75 27.17
N SER A 39 -1.32 -34.22 28.39
CA SER A 39 -0.12 -33.68 29.03
C SER A 39 0.18 -34.48 30.29
N GLU A 40 1.44 -34.70 30.60
CA GLU A 40 1.89 -35.33 31.84
C GLU A 40 2.92 -34.40 32.46
N TRP A 41 2.75 -34.09 33.74
CA TRP A 41 3.55 -33.08 34.43
C TRP A 41 4.56 -33.74 35.35
N ILE A 42 5.84 -33.43 35.16
CA ILE A 42 6.93 -34.03 35.92
C ILE A 42 7.55 -32.95 36.79
N PHE A 43 7.49 -33.12 38.11
CA PHE A 43 8.10 -32.22 39.07
C PHE A 43 9.62 -32.29 39.02
N ILE A 44 10.26 -31.15 39.24
CA ILE A 44 11.70 -30.99 39.08
C ILE A 44 12.46 -31.51 40.31
N THR A 45 11.90 -31.43 41.53
CA THR A 45 12.51 -31.97 42.76
C THR A 45 12.86 -33.45 42.67
N ASP A 46 12.08 -34.21 41.90
CA ASP A 46 12.18 -35.67 41.85
C ASP A 46 12.72 -36.13 40.49
N ILE A 47 13.26 -35.24 39.65
CA ILE A 47 13.46 -35.54 38.22
C ILE A 47 14.31 -36.80 37.98
N GLU A 48 15.31 -37.06 38.83
CA GLU A 48 16.13 -38.28 38.79
C GLU A 48 15.34 -39.54 39.19
N GLU A 49 14.53 -39.46 40.23
CA GLU A 49 13.68 -40.56 40.71
C GLU A 49 12.54 -40.86 39.72
N ARG A 50 12.11 -39.85 38.95
CA ARG A 50 11.07 -39.92 37.93
C ARG A 50 11.55 -40.49 36.60
N ALA A 51 12.83 -40.86 36.45
CA ALA A 51 13.38 -41.44 35.22
C ALA A 51 12.52 -42.60 34.67
N SER A 52 12.17 -43.53 35.56
CA SER A 52 11.35 -44.70 35.23
C SER A 52 9.94 -44.31 34.82
N GLU A 53 9.38 -43.26 35.42
CA GLU A 53 8.06 -42.74 35.09
C GLU A 53 8.04 -42.05 33.72
N ILE A 54 9.03 -41.20 33.44
CA ILE A 54 9.21 -40.55 32.13
C ILE A 54 9.26 -41.60 31.02
N ASP A 55 10.12 -42.62 31.17
CA ASP A 55 10.23 -43.68 30.16
C ASP A 55 8.94 -44.50 30.01
N LYS A 56 8.23 -44.79 31.12
CA LYS A 56 6.93 -45.48 31.09
C LYS A 56 5.88 -44.67 30.35
N VAL A 57 5.78 -43.37 30.63
CA VAL A 57 4.84 -42.45 30.01
C VAL A 57 5.13 -42.31 28.51
N LEU A 58 6.38 -42.06 28.14
CA LEU A 58 6.82 -41.98 26.74
C LEU A 58 6.53 -43.29 26.01
N THR A 59 6.83 -44.45 26.61
CA THR A 59 6.52 -45.76 26.01
C THR A 59 5.02 -45.94 25.78
N LYS A 60 4.19 -45.62 26.79
CA LYS A 60 2.72 -45.74 26.73
C LYS A 60 2.14 -44.89 25.60
N TYR A 61 2.57 -43.64 25.46
CA TYR A 61 1.97 -42.74 24.47
C TYR A 61 2.67 -42.78 23.10
N ASN A 62 4.00 -42.76 23.06
CA ASN A 62 4.75 -42.71 21.80
C ASN A 62 4.82 -44.06 21.09
N ILE A 63 5.00 -45.15 21.84
CA ILE A 63 5.14 -46.48 21.23
C ILE A 63 3.77 -47.15 21.13
N MET A 64 3.07 -47.33 22.25
CA MET A 64 1.82 -48.10 22.25
C MET A 64 0.65 -47.35 21.61
N LYS A 65 0.50 -46.05 21.88
CA LYS A 65 -0.57 -45.21 21.31
C LYS A 65 -0.18 -44.48 20.03
N LYS A 66 1.05 -44.68 19.52
CA LYS A 66 1.57 -44.06 18.29
C LYS A 66 1.36 -42.54 18.22
N LYS A 67 1.57 -41.84 19.34
CA LYS A 67 1.49 -40.39 19.44
C LYS A 67 2.87 -39.76 19.35
N ASP A 68 2.98 -38.63 18.68
CA ASP A 68 4.14 -37.77 18.79
C ASP A 68 4.32 -37.29 20.23
N ALA A 69 5.53 -37.39 20.75
CA ALA A 69 5.88 -36.96 22.10
C ALA A 69 6.72 -35.69 22.07
N TYR A 70 6.37 -34.73 22.91
CA TYR A 70 7.05 -33.45 23.06
C TYR A 70 7.35 -33.19 24.53
N VAL A 71 8.38 -32.40 24.80
CA VAL A 71 8.74 -31.91 26.13
C VAL A 71 8.77 -30.39 26.10
N SER A 72 8.26 -29.73 27.15
CA SER A 72 8.42 -28.30 27.30
C SER A 72 9.89 -27.97 27.52
N MET A 73 10.37 -26.92 26.88
CA MET A 73 11.66 -26.31 27.22
C MET A 73 11.52 -25.37 28.43
N ALA A 74 10.32 -24.80 28.59
CA ALA A 74 10.00 -23.95 29.71
C ALA A 74 9.77 -24.74 30.99
N ILE A 75 10.22 -24.13 32.07
CA ILE A 75 9.87 -24.52 33.43
C ILE A 75 8.53 -23.87 33.76
N HIS A 76 7.57 -24.67 34.22
CA HIS A 76 6.25 -24.21 34.61
C HIS A 76 6.12 -24.08 36.12
N ASP A 77 5.38 -23.08 36.56
CA ASP A 77 4.96 -22.92 37.94
C ASP A 77 3.67 -23.73 38.15
N PHE A 78 3.78 -24.79 38.93
CA PHE A 78 2.70 -25.76 39.11
C PHE A 78 1.53 -25.20 39.91
N GLU A 79 1.74 -24.16 40.72
CA GLU A 79 0.63 -23.44 41.36
C GLU A 79 -0.22 -22.74 40.31
N LYS A 80 0.41 -22.13 39.30
CA LYS A 80 -0.29 -21.50 38.17
C LYS A 80 -0.99 -22.55 37.29
N VAL A 81 -0.37 -23.71 37.06
CA VAL A 81 -1.01 -24.84 36.36
C VAL A 81 -2.24 -25.32 37.13
N THR A 82 -2.16 -25.41 38.46
CA THR A 82 -3.28 -25.82 39.32
C THR A 82 -4.39 -24.78 39.34
N ALA A 83 -4.06 -23.49 39.38
CA ALA A 83 -5.02 -22.40 39.25
C ALA A 83 -5.74 -22.47 37.89
N LYS A 84 -5.00 -22.75 36.81
CA LYS A 84 -5.57 -22.98 35.48
C LYS A 84 -6.50 -24.20 35.46
N LEU A 85 -6.13 -25.30 36.11
CA LEU A 85 -7.01 -26.48 36.24
C LEU A 85 -8.31 -26.14 36.95
N LYS A 86 -8.24 -25.42 38.08
CA LYS A 86 -9.44 -24.99 38.83
C LYS A 86 -10.35 -24.12 37.98
N ARG A 87 -9.79 -23.11 37.30
CA ARG A 87 -10.53 -22.26 36.36
C ARG A 87 -11.24 -23.13 35.31
N VAL A 88 -10.52 -24.04 34.65
CA VAL A 88 -11.10 -24.92 33.61
C VAL A 88 -12.16 -25.87 34.18
N GLN A 89 -12.01 -26.36 35.42
CA GLN A 89 -13.02 -27.19 36.09
C GLN A 89 -14.28 -26.39 36.46
N GLU A 90 -14.12 -25.19 37.00
CA GLU A 90 -15.24 -24.28 37.30
C GLU A 90 -16.02 -23.93 36.02
N GLU A 91 -15.29 -23.69 34.95
CA GLU A 91 -15.86 -23.45 33.64
C GLU A 91 -16.65 -24.65 33.08
N GLU A 92 -16.15 -25.88 33.23
CA GLU A 92 -16.86 -27.10 32.82
C GLU A 92 -18.05 -27.40 33.74
N ASN A 93 -17.92 -27.14 35.04
CA ASN A 93 -19.01 -27.25 36.00
C ASN A 93 -20.14 -26.29 35.65
N LYS A 94 -19.82 -25.04 35.31
CA LYS A 94 -20.78 -24.03 34.84
C LYS A 94 -21.48 -24.48 33.56
N LYS A 95 -20.72 -24.96 32.56
CA LYS A 95 -21.29 -25.51 31.31
C LYS A 95 -22.20 -26.72 31.52
N ALA A 96 -21.85 -27.61 32.45
CA ALA A 96 -22.67 -28.78 32.77
C ALA A 96 -23.95 -28.43 33.55
N THR A 97 -23.92 -27.37 34.36
CA THR A 97 -25.10 -26.88 35.08
C THR A 97 -26.04 -26.05 34.19
N GLU A 98 -25.51 -25.35 33.19
CA GLU A 98 -26.30 -24.49 32.28
C GLU A 98 -26.78 -25.21 31.01
N GLY A 99 -26.13 -26.28 30.54
CA GLY A 99 -26.31 -26.82 29.18
C GLY A 99 -26.82 -28.26 29.00
N GLU A 100 -27.42 -28.91 30.02
CA GLU A 100 -27.85 -30.33 29.98
C GLU A 100 -26.78 -31.33 29.45
N ARG A 101 -25.49 -30.99 29.53
CA ARG A 101 -24.39 -31.88 29.14
C ARG A 101 -23.78 -32.54 30.37
N ARG A 102 -23.55 -33.85 30.27
CA ARG A 102 -22.96 -34.66 31.35
C ARG A 102 -21.55 -34.12 31.66
N LEU A 103 -21.34 -33.75 32.93
CA LEU A 103 -20.07 -33.20 33.43
C LEU A 103 -18.89 -34.07 32.98
N ARG A 104 -17.99 -33.51 32.17
CA ARG A 104 -16.75 -34.21 31.83
C ARG A 104 -15.76 -33.95 32.95
N ARG A 105 -15.23 -35.03 33.53
CA ARG A 105 -14.11 -34.90 34.48
C ARG A 105 -12.91 -34.30 33.72
N ILE A 106 -12.55 -33.08 34.09
CA ILE A 106 -11.32 -32.44 33.65
C ILE A 106 -10.26 -32.70 34.71
N THR A 107 -9.25 -33.44 34.28
CA THR A 107 -8.08 -33.82 35.07
C THR A 107 -6.86 -33.09 34.54
N LEU A 108 -5.80 -33.10 35.33
CA LEU A 108 -4.54 -32.40 35.04
C LEU A 108 -3.95 -32.78 33.67
N ASP A 109 -4.18 -34.01 33.20
CA ASP A 109 -3.71 -34.52 31.91
C ASP A 109 -4.32 -33.80 30.69
N LYS A 110 -5.32 -32.95 30.90
CA LYS A 110 -5.93 -32.10 29.86
C LYS A 110 -5.48 -30.65 29.93
N ILE A 111 -4.64 -30.30 30.90
CA ILE A 111 -4.12 -28.94 31.07
C ILE A 111 -2.78 -28.83 30.37
N GLN A 112 -2.67 -27.84 29.47
CA GLN A 112 -1.47 -27.55 28.68
C GLN A 112 -0.76 -26.32 29.25
N GLY A 113 0.57 -26.34 29.20
CA GLY A 113 1.39 -25.17 29.49
C GLY A 113 1.25 -24.07 28.45
N ASP A 114 1.21 -22.83 28.91
CA ASP A 114 1.24 -21.60 28.11
C ASP A 114 2.02 -20.51 28.86
N SER A 115 2.05 -19.29 28.32
CA SER A 115 2.73 -18.14 28.93
C SER A 115 2.21 -17.77 30.33
N GLU A 116 0.96 -18.11 30.68
CA GLU A 116 0.42 -17.84 32.03
C GLU A 116 1.00 -18.83 33.05
N THR A 117 1.38 -20.04 32.63
CA THR A 117 1.88 -21.08 33.53
C THR A 117 3.40 -21.16 33.62
N THR A 118 4.16 -20.32 32.92
CA THR A 118 5.64 -20.32 33.00
C THR A 118 6.14 -19.74 34.32
N SER A 119 7.29 -20.23 34.80
CA SER A 119 7.95 -19.74 36.03
C SER A 119 8.75 -18.45 35.83
N GLY A 120 8.91 -17.99 34.58
CA GLY A 120 9.78 -16.85 34.23
C GLY A 120 11.23 -17.24 33.94
N PHE A 121 11.58 -18.53 34.00
CA PHE A 121 12.94 -19.02 33.78
C PHE A 121 13.01 -20.17 32.75
N THR A 122 14.20 -20.36 32.17
CA THR A 122 14.55 -21.50 31.30
C THR A 122 15.97 -21.99 31.61
N LEU A 123 16.25 -23.23 31.20
CA LEU A 123 17.59 -23.85 31.22
C LEU A 123 18.06 -24.30 29.83
N ALA A 124 17.18 -24.31 28.84
CA ALA A 124 17.48 -24.84 27.54
C ALA A 124 16.98 -23.91 26.44
N LEU A 125 17.78 -23.82 25.39
CA LEU A 125 17.41 -23.22 24.11
C LEU A 125 17.62 -24.28 23.02
N VAL A 126 16.58 -24.60 22.28
CA VAL A 126 16.60 -25.65 21.26
C VAL A 126 16.40 -25.01 19.91
N VAL A 127 17.30 -25.31 18.99
CA VAL A 127 17.22 -24.88 17.59
C VAL A 127 16.83 -26.09 16.74
N ASP A 128 15.61 -26.06 16.21
CA ASP A 128 15.11 -27.05 15.26
C ASP A 128 15.61 -26.66 13.86
N ILE A 129 16.32 -27.56 13.18
CA ILE A 129 16.81 -27.38 11.81
C ILE A 129 16.16 -28.45 10.94
N ASP A 130 15.30 -28.03 10.02
CA ASP A 130 14.59 -28.93 9.13
C ASP A 130 15.38 -29.18 7.84
N ASN A 131 15.38 -30.43 7.38
CA ASN A 131 15.68 -30.75 5.99
C ASN A 131 14.45 -30.38 5.15
N THR A 132 14.55 -29.35 4.31
CA THR A 132 13.38 -28.75 3.64
C THR A 132 12.65 -29.74 2.76
N LYS A 133 13.35 -30.61 2.02
CA LYS A 133 12.75 -31.65 1.17
C LYS A 133 11.86 -32.59 2.00
N ILE A 134 12.36 -33.08 3.13
CA ILE A 134 11.64 -34.04 4.00
C ILE A 134 10.52 -33.32 4.75
N HIS A 135 10.78 -32.12 5.26
CA HIS A 135 9.83 -31.36 6.05
C HIS A 135 8.60 -30.97 5.23
N ASP A 136 8.78 -30.54 3.98
CA ASP A 136 7.69 -30.08 3.11
C ASP A 136 6.84 -31.23 2.57
N THR A 137 7.49 -32.32 2.15
CA THR A 137 6.79 -33.50 1.62
C THR A 137 6.17 -34.37 2.72
N ARG A 138 6.68 -34.27 3.96
CA ARG A 138 6.39 -35.20 5.07
C ARG A 138 6.71 -36.67 4.75
N ILE A 139 7.54 -36.90 3.74
CA ILE A 139 7.91 -38.23 3.24
C ILE A 139 9.41 -38.45 3.42
N ILE A 140 9.76 -39.58 4.01
CA ILE A 140 11.12 -40.09 4.14
C ILE A 140 11.26 -41.27 3.19
N GLU A 141 11.96 -41.06 2.07
CA GLU A 141 12.23 -42.10 1.06
C GLU A 141 13.13 -43.19 1.65
N ASN A 142 14.20 -42.79 2.34
CA ASN A 142 15.14 -43.68 3.03
C ASN A 142 15.58 -43.05 4.36
N GLU A 143 15.32 -43.74 5.48
CA GLU A 143 15.64 -43.25 6.83
C GLU A 143 17.15 -43.04 7.04
N GLU A 144 17.97 -43.95 6.51
CA GLU A 144 19.42 -43.89 6.73
C GLU A 144 20.06 -42.76 5.90
N GLU A 145 19.56 -42.53 4.68
CA GLU A 145 19.98 -41.39 3.88
C GLU A 145 19.59 -40.06 4.53
N ALA A 146 18.38 -39.97 5.11
CA ALA A 146 17.93 -38.79 5.84
C ALA A 146 18.76 -38.53 7.11
N PHE A 147 19.13 -39.59 7.83
CA PHE A 147 20.03 -39.52 8.98
C PHE A 147 21.42 -39.05 8.57
N GLU A 148 22.03 -39.66 7.55
CA GLU A 148 23.36 -39.30 7.06
C GLU A 148 23.40 -37.89 6.46
N ALA A 149 22.33 -37.44 5.80
CA ALA A 149 22.20 -36.05 5.34
C ALA A 149 22.20 -35.07 6.52
N SER A 150 21.44 -35.36 7.57
CA SER A 150 21.38 -34.53 8.78
C SER A 150 22.74 -34.52 9.50
N LYS A 151 23.41 -35.67 9.58
CA LYS A 151 24.75 -35.79 10.16
C LYS A 151 25.79 -34.98 9.38
N ARG A 152 25.76 -35.00 8.05
CA ARG A 152 26.65 -34.16 7.21
C ARG A 152 26.41 -32.67 7.45
N GLU A 153 25.15 -32.26 7.62
CA GLU A 153 24.85 -30.87 7.96
C GLU A 153 25.43 -30.49 9.32
N TRP A 154 25.33 -31.38 10.31
CA TRP A 154 25.99 -31.16 11.61
C TRP A 154 27.51 -31.02 11.47
N GLU A 155 28.17 -31.92 10.73
CA GLU A 155 29.62 -31.84 10.49
C GLU A 155 30.04 -30.55 9.74
N ALA A 156 29.17 -30.00 8.89
CA ALA A 156 29.40 -28.71 8.22
C ALA A 156 29.17 -27.50 9.14
N LEU A 157 28.21 -27.60 10.06
CA LEU A 157 27.83 -26.54 11.00
C LEU A 157 28.80 -26.47 12.20
N LYS A 158 29.26 -27.62 12.70
CA LYS A 158 30.08 -27.74 13.91
C LYS A 158 31.32 -26.84 13.92
N PRO A 159 32.18 -26.79 12.88
CA PRO A 159 33.34 -25.91 12.87
C PRO A 159 32.98 -24.43 13.02
N LYS A 160 31.83 -24.02 12.46
CA LYS A 160 31.36 -22.62 12.53
C LYS A 160 30.91 -22.25 13.95
N LEU A 161 30.21 -23.15 14.63
CA LEU A 161 29.82 -22.91 16.04
C LEU A 161 31.03 -22.95 16.97
N GLN A 162 32.01 -23.83 16.71
CA GLN A 162 33.27 -23.87 17.45
C GLN A 162 34.09 -22.59 17.30
N GLU A 163 34.13 -21.99 16.11
CA GLU A 163 34.77 -20.68 15.87
C GLU A 163 34.12 -19.56 16.70
N LEU A 164 32.81 -19.63 16.89
CA LEU A 164 32.05 -18.71 17.76
C LEU A 164 32.16 -19.07 19.26
N GLY A 165 32.87 -20.15 19.57
CA GLY A 165 33.21 -20.57 20.92
C GLY A 165 32.05 -21.19 21.70
N PHE A 166 31.10 -21.83 21.02
CA PHE A 166 30.01 -22.56 21.67
C PHE A 166 29.66 -23.85 20.92
N LEU A 167 29.15 -24.83 21.67
CA LEU A 167 28.64 -26.09 21.13
C LEU A 167 27.34 -26.46 21.86
N PRO A 168 26.33 -26.98 21.14
CA PRO A 168 25.17 -27.57 21.78
C PRO A 168 25.56 -28.82 22.56
N ARG A 169 24.94 -29.01 23.72
CA ARG A 169 25.17 -30.16 24.60
C ARG A 169 24.68 -31.45 23.94
N TRP A 170 23.50 -31.41 23.31
CA TRP A 170 22.95 -32.54 22.57
C TRP A 170 22.64 -32.17 21.12
N ILE A 171 23.01 -33.07 20.20
CA ILE A 171 22.69 -32.99 18.79
C ILE A 171 21.88 -34.23 18.43
N LEU A 172 20.62 -34.02 18.10
CA LEU A 172 19.65 -35.09 17.92
C LEU A 172 19.09 -35.07 16.50
N TYR A 173 19.01 -36.24 15.89
CA TYR A 173 18.21 -36.46 14.70
C TYR A 173 16.75 -36.68 15.08
N THR A 174 15.83 -35.96 14.44
CA THR A 174 14.38 -36.01 14.75
C THR A 174 13.55 -36.77 13.72
N GLY A 175 14.17 -37.30 12.67
CA GLY A 175 13.48 -37.89 11.51
C GLY A 175 13.23 -36.91 10.36
N GLY A 176 13.10 -35.61 10.66
CA GLY A 176 12.93 -34.56 9.65
C GLY A 176 14.12 -33.62 9.49
N GLY A 177 15.12 -33.75 10.36
CA GLY A 177 16.26 -32.84 10.47
C GLY A 177 16.96 -32.97 11.81
N LEU A 178 17.54 -31.87 12.30
CA LEU A 178 18.34 -31.78 13.52
C LEU A 178 17.63 -31.01 14.62
N GLN A 179 17.99 -31.36 15.85
CA GLN A 179 17.67 -30.61 17.06
C GLN A 179 18.97 -30.34 17.82
N LEU A 180 19.31 -29.05 17.95
CA LEU A 180 20.47 -28.59 18.70
C LEU A 180 20.02 -28.09 20.07
N TRP A 181 20.43 -28.77 21.14
CA TRP A 181 20.09 -28.39 22.50
C TRP A 181 21.25 -27.66 23.16
N PHE A 182 21.10 -26.36 23.35
CA PHE A 182 21.98 -25.55 24.20
C PHE A 182 21.42 -25.58 25.62
N VAL A 183 22.23 -26.00 26.58
CA VAL A 183 21.81 -26.21 27.96
C VAL A 183 22.66 -25.34 28.87
N SER A 184 22.01 -24.58 29.75
CA SER A 184 22.65 -23.70 30.71
C SER A 184 23.10 -24.44 31.97
N ASP A 185 24.09 -23.85 32.63
CA ASP A 185 24.59 -24.24 33.96
C ASP A 185 23.86 -23.52 35.10
N LYS A 186 23.02 -22.54 34.78
CA LYS A 186 22.20 -21.76 35.73
C LYS A 186 20.86 -21.39 35.13
N LEU A 187 19.90 -20.99 35.98
CA LEU A 187 18.62 -20.44 35.51
C LEU A 187 18.85 -19.14 34.74
N GLU A 188 18.31 -19.08 33.53
CA GLU A 188 18.31 -17.89 32.67
C GLU A 188 16.87 -17.33 32.59
N PRO A 189 16.71 -16.00 32.45
CA PRO A 189 15.38 -15.41 32.32
C PRO A 189 14.70 -15.88 31.02
N ILE A 190 13.38 -16.10 31.08
CA ILE A 190 12.62 -16.62 29.93
C ILE A 190 12.67 -15.69 28.71
N SER A 191 12.94 -14.40 28.91
CA SER A 191 13.14 -13.40 27.84
C SER A 191 14.29 -13.74 26.89
N VAL A 192 15.22 -14.61 27.29
CA VAL A 192 16.26 -15.14 26.40
C VAL A 192 15.65 -15.92 25.23
N ILE A 193 14.49 -16.58 25.43
CA ILE A 193 13.78 -17.29 24.36
C ILE A 193 13.23 -16.31 23.33
N ASP A 194 12.66 -15.19 23.77
CA ASP A 194 12.12 -14.15 22.88
C ASP A 194 13.25 -13.53 22.04
N ARG A 195 14.38 -13.18 22.70
CA ARG A 195 15.58 -12.67 22.03
C ARG A 195 16.17 -13.67 21.02
N ALA A 196 16.14 -14.97 21.32
CA ALA A 196 16.62 -16.00 20.40
C ALA A 196 15.83 -16.05 19.08
N SER A 197 14.54 -15.69 19.11
CA SER A 197 13.67 -15.65 17.92
C SER A 197 14.13 -14.66 16.84
N GLU A 198 14.78 -13.58 17.28
CA GLU A 198 15.22 -12.46 16.45
C GLU A 198 16.58 -12.73 15.80
N ILE A 199 17.41 -13.49 16.51
CA ILE A 199 18.83 -13.66 16.21
C ILE A 199 19.07 -14.95 15.40
N ILE A 200 18.56 -16.07 15.91
CA ILE A 200 18.98 -17.39 15.44
C ILE A 200 18.54 -17.65 13.99
N PRO A 201 17.27 -17.45 13.59
CA PRO A 201 16.85 -17.76 12.22
C PRO A 201 17.61 -16.98 11.16
N ASN A 202 17.92 -15.70 11.41
CA ASN A 202 18.62 -14.83 10.46
C ASN A 202 20.08 -15.25 10.27
N ILE A 203 20.76 -15.61 11.36
CA ILE A 203 22.16 -16.07 11.30
C ILE A 203 22.25 -17.47 10.71
N MET A 204 21.34 -18.36 11.09
CA MET A 204 21.35 -19.75 10.63
C MET A 204 20.98 -19.86 9.15
N ASN A 205 19.93 -19.16 8.71
CA ASN A 205 19.41 -19.26 7.34
C ASN A 205 20.09 -18.29 6.36
N GLY A 206 20.57 -17.14 6.84
CA GLY A 206 21.04 -16.04 6.00
C GLY A 206 19.89 -15.19 5.45
N VAL A 207 20.20 -13.92 5.13
CA VAL A 207 19.23 -12.92 4.67
C VAL A 207 19.90 -11.98 3.65
N ASN A 208 19.16 -11.45 2.68
CA ASN A 208 19.61 -10.42 1.73
C ASN A 208 20.88 -10.76 0.93
N GLY A 209 21.03 -12.04 0.55
CA GLY A 209 22.19 -12.51 -0.22
C GLY A 209 23.44 -12.79 0.62
N VAL A 210 23.37 -12.59 1.95
CA VAL A 210 24.40 -13.05 2.89
C VAL A 210 24.10 -14.51 3.25
N LYS A 211 25.08 -15.38 3.03
CA LYS A 211 24.96 -16.82 3.31
C LYS A 211 24.95 -17.06 4.82
N GLY A 212 23.95 -17.79 5.31
CA GLY A 212 23.84 -18.19 6.72
C GLY A 212 24.81 -19.30 7.11
N LEU A 213 24.71 -19.75 8.36
CA LEU A 213 25.50 -20.87 8.88
C LEU A 213 25.10 -22.23 8.31
N LEU A 214 23.84 -22.40 7.89
CA LEU A 214 23.34 -23.66 7.34
C LEU A 214 23.67 -23.83 5.85
N SER A 215 23.74 -25.08 5.41
CA SER A 215 23.87 -25.41 3.98
C SER A 215 22.53 -25.28 3.24
N GLU A 216 22.58 -25.19 1.92
CA GLU A 216 21.37 -25.21 1.08
C GLU A 216 20.60 -26.52 1.31
N GLY A 217 19.27 -26.42 1.42
CA GLY A 217 18.38 -27.55 1.71
C GLY A 217 18.09 -27.75 3.21
N PHE A 218 18.70 -26.96 4.09
CA PHE A 218 18.38 -26.93 5.51
C PHE A 218 17.89 -25.55 5.94
N LYS A 219 17.00 -25.53 6.95
CA LYS A 219 16.44 -24.28 7.48
C LYS A 219 16.19 -24.40 8.98
N ALA A 220 16.70 -23.45 9.75
CA ALA A 220 16.32 -23.26 11.14
C ALA A 220 14.89 -22.68 11.23
N ASP A 221 14.04 -23.30 12.03
CA ASP A 221 12.66 -22.86 12.26
C ASP A 221 12.61 -21.60 13.13
N ASN A 222 11.57 -20.77 12.99
CA ASN A 222 11.38 -19.52 13.73
C ASN A 222 10.20 -19.62 14.71
N ILE A 223 10.22 -20.64 15.55
CA ILE A 223 9.19 -20.83 16.58
C ILE A 223 9.86 -20.90 17.95
N PHE A 224 10.23 -19.73 18.44
CA PHE A 224 10.61 -19.54 19.84
C PHE A 224 9.44 -18.85 20.53
N ASP A 225 8.91 -19.47 21.58
CA ASP A 225 7.84 -18.92 22.42
C ASP A 225 8.10 -19.28 23.89
N PRO A 226 7.68 -18.47 24.88
CA PRO A 226 7.95 -18.73 26.28
C PRO A 226 7.41 -20.07 26.82
N ALA A 227 6.49 -20.75 26.13
CA ALA A 227 5.96 -22.07 26.50
C ALA A 227 6.33 -23.14 25.46
N ARG A 228 7.46 -22.94 24.76
CA ARG A 228 7.90 -23.76 23.64
C ARG A 228 7.96 -25.24 24.05
N ILE A 229 7.32 -26.06 23.22
CA ILE A 229 7.47 -27.51 23.25
C ILE A 229 8.37 -27.97 22.11
N VAL A 230 9.20 -28.95 22.36
CA VAL A 230 10.10 -29.55 21.38
C VAL A 230 9.95 -31.05 21.37
N ARG A 231 10.32 -31.70 20.25
CA ARG A 231 10.27 -33.16 20.15
C ARG A 231 11.03 -33.80 21.31
N ALA A 232 10.40 -34.74 22.00
CA ALA A 232 11.06 -35.47 23.07
C ALA A 232 12.24 -36.30 22.48
N PRO A 233 13.43 -36.24 23.08
CA PRO A 233 14.61 -36.95 22.58
C PRO A 233 14.37 -38.46 22.41
N LEU A 234 14.95 -39.06 21.36
CA LEU A 234 14.95 -40.52 21.14
C LEU A 234 13.55 -41.17 21.02
N THR A 235 12.53 -40.39 20.68
CA THR A 235 11.16 -40.86 20.43
C THR A 235 10.89 -41.08 18.94
N PHE A 236 9.85 -41.87 18.62
CA PHE A 236 9.37 -42.04 17.25
C PHE A 236 8.67 -40.76 16.77
N ASN A 237 8.93 -40.41 15.51
CA ASN A 237 8.28 -39.27 14.86
C ASN A 237 7.18 -39.75 13.90
N HIS A 238 5.96 -39.85 14.42
CA HIS A 238 4.78 -40.31 13.69
C HIS A 238 4.20 -39.27 12.72
N LYS A 239 4.77 -38.06 12.70
CA LYS A 239 4.44 -36.99 11.74
C LYS A 239 4.82 -37.37 10.29
N TYR A 240 5.88 -38.16 10.12
CA TYR A 240 6.43 -38.50 8.82
C TYR A 240 5.90 -39.85 8.30
N ARG A 241 5.98 -40.04 6.98
CA ARG A 241 5.59 -41.29 6.31
C ARG A 241 6.76 -41.82 5.49
N THR A 242 6.77 -43.13 5.26
CA THR A 242 7.79 -43.79 4.42
C THR A 242 7.13 -44.49 3.25
N ILE A 243 7.81 -44.48 2.11
CA ILE A 243 7.37 -45.22 0.92
C ILE A 243 7.93 -46.64 1.04
N ILE A 244 7.05 -47.63 0.96
CA ILE A 244 7.46 -49.03 0.82
C ILE A 244 7.03 -49.52 -0.57
N LYS A 245 7.89 -50.34 -1.18
CA LYS A 245 7.57 -51.06 -2.42
C LYS A 245 7.04 -52.43 -2.05
N ASP A 246 5.83 -52.74 -2.52
CA ASP A 246 5.25 -54.05 -2.41
C ASP A 246 5.89 -55.02 -3.41
N GLU A 247 5.67 -56.32 -3.22
CA GLU A 247 6.27 -57.39 -4.03
C GLU A 247 5.89 -57.31 -5.53
N ASP A 248 4.79 -56.63 -5.85
CA ASP A 248 4.32 -56.36 -7.22
C ASP A 248 4.92 -55.07 -7.83
N GLY A 249 5.80 -54.39 -7.09
CA GLY A 249 6.45 -53.14 -7.51
C GLY A 249 5.61 -51.88 -7.27
N THR A 250 4.42 -51.98 -6.67
CA THR A 250 3.62 -50.80 -6.31
C THR A 250 4.17 -50.09 -5.07
N GLU A 251 4.20 -48.77 -5.11
CA GLU A 251 4.63 -47.94 -3.99
C GLU A 251 3.43 -47.54 -3.12
N ARG A 252 3.49 -47.85 -1.82
CA ARG A 252 2.50 -47.37 -0.84
C ARG A 252 3.17 -46.57 0.27
N VAL A 253 2.48 -45.51 0.69
CA VAL A 253 2.94 -44.61 1.74
C VAL A 253 2.40 -45.09 3.09
N VAL A 254 3.28 -45.58 3.96
CA VAL A 254 2.92 -46.08 5.30
C VAL A 254 3.40 -45.13 6.40
N PRO A 255 2.75 -45.10 7.57
CA PRO A 255 3.26 -44.36 8.73
C PRO A 255 4.70 -44.80 9.05
N THR A 256 5.60 -43.84 9.21
CA THR A 256 7.00 -44.17 9.46
C THR A 256 7.20 -44.70 10.88
N GLN A 257 8.26 -45.49 11.07
CA GLN A 257 8.79 -45.87 12.39
C GLN A 257 10.18 -45.23 12.63
N VAL A 258 10.44 -44.06 12.04
CA VAL A 258 11.70 -43.36 12.27
C VAL A 258 11.80 -42.94 13.73
N LYS A 259 12.81 -43.47 14.40
CA LYS A 259 13.15 -43.17 15.79
C LYS A 259 14.24 -42.11 15.83
N GLY A 260 14.09 -41.12 16.70
CA GLY A 260 15.15 -40.14 16.94
C GLY A 260 16.45 -40.80 17.40
N ARG A 261 17.58 -40.23 16.99
CA ARG A 261 18.94 -40.75 17.25
C ARG A 261 19.84 -39.65 17.80
N VAL A 262 20.81 -40.01 18.65
CA VAL A 262 21.89 -39.07 18.99
C VAL A 262 22.89 -39.06 17.85
N ILE A 263 23.25 -37.87 17.38
CA ILE A 263 24.36 -37.66 16.46
C ILE A 263 25.62 -37.43 17.27
N GLU A 264 25.58 -36.50 18.22
CA GLU A 264 26.72 -36.15 19.06
C GLU A 264 26.25 -35.64 20.43
N PHE A 265 27.07 -35.90 21.46
CA PHE A 265 26.94 -35.35 22.81
C PHE A 265 28.23 -34.60 23.14
N ASN A 266 28.10 -33.35 23.55
CA ASN A 266 29.21 -32.53 24.04
C ASN A 266 29.00 -32.28 25.52
N ASP A 267 30.00 -32.58 26.36
CA ASP A 267 29.91 -32.29 27.79
C ASP A 267 30.21 -30.82 28.09
N VAL A 268 29.37 -29.94 27.56
CA VAL A 268 29.43 -28.48 27.71
C VAL A 268 28.08 -27.97 28.17
N ARG A 269 28.10 -26.91 28.98
CA ARG A 269 26.95 -26.08 29.34
C ARG A 269 27.34 -24.64 29.08
N ILE A 270 26.42 -23.84 28.57
CA ILE A 270 26.70 -22.47 28.16
C ILE A 270 25.66 -21.50 28.71
N SER A 271 26.08 -20.27 29.04
CA SER A 271 25.11 -19.20 29.25
C SER A 271 24.39 -18.94 27.93
N LEU A 272 23.06 -19.03 27.98
CA LEU A 272 22.22 -18.77 26.82
C LEU A 272 22.26 -17.27 26.46
N THR A 273 22.38 -16.40 27.47
CA THR A 273 22.57 -14.96 27.26
C THR A 273 23.88 -14.69 26.52
N GLU A 274 25.00 -15.26 26.98
CA GLU A 274 26.31 -15.11 26.32
C GLU A 274 26.32 -15.69 24.90
N PHE A 275 25.67 -16.84 24.71
CA PHE A 275 25.48 -17.44 23.39
C PHE A 275 24.81 -16.47 22.40
N LEU A 276 23.72 -15.83 22.82
CA LEU A 276 23.03 -14.84 21.99
C LEU A 276 23.89 -13.58 21.77
N ASP A 277 24.61 -13.09 22.79
CA ASP A 277 25.51 -11.94 22.66
C ASP A 277 26.59 -12.17 21.58
N ARG A 278 27.16 -13.37 21.55
CA ARG A 278 28.18 -13.75 20.56
C ARG A 278 27.59 -13.89 19.15
N LEU A 279 26.39 -14.43 19.04
CA LEU A 279 25.66 -14.50 17.77
C LEU A 279 25.35 -13.09 17.23
N GLU A 280 24.94 -12.15 18.10
CA GLU A 280 24.72 -10.76 17.70
C GLU A 280 26.00 -10.08 17.22
N ALA A 281 27.11 -10.28 17.94
CA ALA A 281 28.41 -9.77 17.54
C ALA A 281 28.83 -10.32 16.17
N TYR A 282 28.62 -11.62 15.95
CA TYR A 282 28.86 -12.26 14.66
C TYR A 282 28.00 -11.66 13.53
N ALA A 283 26.70 -11.47 13.78
CA ALA A 283 25.82 -10.87 12.80
C ALA A 283 26.26 -9.45 12.42
N LYS A 284 26.65 -8.65 13.42
CA LYS A 284 27.21 -7.31 13.20
C LYS A 284 28.50 -7.35 12.36
N GLU A 285 29.42 -8.27 12.66
CA GLU A 285 30.67 -8.43 11.91
C GLU A 285 30.41 -8.84 10.45
N LYS A 286 29.47 -9.76 10.22
CA LYS A 286 29.16 -10.27 8.87
C LYS A 286 28.14 -9.44 8.10
N GLY A 287 27.66 -8.33 8.67
CA GLY A 287 26.62 -7.50 8.07
C GLY A 287 25.28 -8.23 7.88
N ILE A 288 25.00 -9.22 8.73
CA ILE A 288 23.71 -9.91 8.75
C ILE A 288 22.73 -8.99 9.50
N PRO A 289 21.68 -8.48 8.82
CA PRO A 289 20.70 -7.64 9.48
C PRO A 289 19.94 -8.49 10.49
N LEU A 290 20.09 -8.16 11.76
CA LEU A 290 19.21 -8.67 12.80
C LEU A 290 17.94 -7.85 12.78
N GLU A 291 16.80 -8.53 12.71
CA GLU A 291 15.53 -7.88 13.02
C GLU A 291 15.56 -7.56 14.52
N LYS A 292 16.07 -6.38 14.90
CA LYS A 292 15.65 -5.82 16.19
C LYS A 292 14.13 -5.73 16.12
N PRO A 293 13.42 -5.98 17.22
CA PRO A 293 12.14 -5.35 17.41
C PRO A 293 12.48 -3.87 17.54
N THR A 294 12.64 -3.18 16.41
CA THR A 294 11.92 -1.93 16.30
C THR A 294 10.52 -2.32 16.74
N LYS A 295 10.17 -2.00 17.98
CA LYS A 295 8.80 -1.65 18.32
C LYS A 295 8.43 -0.76 17.16
N ARG A 296 7.77 -1.32 16.14
CA ARG A 296 7.33 -0.62 14.96
C ARG A 296 6.15 0.24 15.40
N LYS A 297 6.28 0.96 16.52
CA LYS A 297 5.32 1.91 17.05
C LYS A 297 4.91 2.80 15.90
N PHE A 298 5.84 3.29 15.08
CA PHE A 298 5.52 4.13 13.94
C PHE A 298 4.65 3.48 12.85
N LEU A 299 4.98 2.28 12.34
CA LEU A 299 4.17 1.59 11.31
C LEU A 299 2.87 0.97 11.88
N GLU A 300 2.89 0.50 13.13
CA GLU A 300 1.71 -0.04 13.83
C GLU A 300 0.74 1.07 14.26
N LEU A 301 1.23 2.24 14.69
CA LEU A 301 0.41 3.40 15.00
C LEU A 301 -0.12 4.01 13.70
N ALA A 302 0.70 4.17 12.66
CA ALA A 302 0.27 4.72 11.37
C ALA A 302 -0.80 3.88 10.64
N SER A 303 -0.85 2.57 10.87
CA SER A 303 -1.82 1.67 10.22
C SER A 303 -3.22 1.71 10.83
N LYS A 304 -3.43 2.33 12.00
CA LYS A 304 -4.78 2.46 12.58
C LYS A 304 -5.59 3.53 11.84
N ARG A 305 -6.69 3.13 11.22
CA ARG A 305 -7.56 3.96 10.35
C ARG A 305 -8.86 4.35 11.02
N TYR A 306 -9.39 3.46 11.85
CA TYR A 306 -10.66 3.65 12.51
C TYR A 306 -10.45 3.95 13.99
N GLU A 307 -11.17 4.93 14.50
CA GLU A 307 -11.24 5.20 15.94
C GLU A 307 -12.59 4.79 16.48
N VAL A 308 -12.52 3.77 17.32
CA VAL A 308 -13.64 3.18 18.00
C VAL A 308 -13.41 3.40 19.49
N THR A 309 -14.39 4.01 20.14
CA THR A 309 -14.47 4.15 21.60
C THR A 309 -15.46 3.14 22.14
N SER A 310 -15.35 2.79 23.43
CA SER A 310 -16.26 1.86 24.09
C SER A 310 -17.73 2.29 23.99
N SER A 311 -18.01 3.60 23.98
CA SER A 311 -19.35 4.16 23.76
C SER A 311 -19.99 3.78 22.42
N ASN A 312 -19.20 3.31 21.46
CA ASN A 312 -19.64 2.99 20.11
C ASN A 312 -19.86 1.48 19.91
N PHE A 313 -19.57 0.65 20.92
CA PHE A 313 -19.50 -0.80 20.74
C PHE A 313 -20.83 -1.42 20.36
N GLU A 314 -21.95 -1.04 21.00
CA GLU A 314 -23.26 -1.57 20.66
C GLU A 314 -23.66 -1.23 19.21
N ALA A 315 -23.48 0.02 18.81
CA ALA A 315 -23.79 0.48 17.46
C ALA A 315 -22.91 -0.18 16.40
N LEU A 316 -21.60 -0.31 16.66
CA LEU A 316 -20.68 -1.00 15.77
C LEU A 316 -20.95 -2.51 15.71
N ALA A 317 -21.29 -3.14 16.84
CA ALA A 317 -21.63 -4.56 16.88
C ALA A 317 -22.89 -4.86 16.05
N GLU A 318 -23.91 -3.99 16.10
CA GLU A 318 -25.10 -4.10 15.25
C GLU A 318 -24.76 -4.03 13.75
N ARG A 319 -23.91 -3.08 13.37
CA ARG A 319 -23.45 -2.94 11.97
C ARG A 319 -22.61 -4.12 11.52
N LEU A 320 -21.67 -4.59 12.36
CA LEU A 320 -20.85 -5.77 12.08
C LEU A 320 -21.73 -7.00 11.92
N PHE A 321 -22.71 -7.21 12.81
CA PHE A 321 -23.67 -8.30 12.70
C PHE A 321 -24.46 -8.21 11.38
N THR A 322 -24.99 -7.05 11.04
CA THR A 322 -25.79 -6.85 9.82
C THR A 322 -25.00 -7.18 8.54
N GLU A 323 -23.77 -6.67 8.46
CA GLU A 323 -22.89 -6.88 7.29
C GLU A 323 -22.32 -8.31 7.22
N LEU A 324 -22.06 -8.95 8.38
CA LEU A 324 -21.43 -10.28 8.44
C LEU A 324 -22.42 -11.44 8.45
N ARG A 325 -23.67 -11.19 8.82
CA ARG A 325 -24.72 -12.23 8.92
C ARG A 325 -24.82 -13.10 7.66
N PRO A 326 -24.86 -12.58 6.42
CA PRO A 326 -24.93 -13.42 5.21
C PRO A 326 -23.75 -14.39 5.09
N TRP A 327 -22.56 -13.96 5.51
CA TRP A 327 -21.36 -14.80 5.48
C TRP A 327 -21.39 -15.91 6.54
N TRP A 328 -22.02 -15.65 7.68
CA TRP A 328 -22.25 -16.67 8.71
C TRP A 328 -23.34 -17.68 8.33
N GLU A 329 -24.37 -17.24 7.60
CA GLU A 329 -25.37 -18.11 6.98
C GLU A 329 -24.71 -19.05 5.95
N ILE A 330 -23.93 -18.49 5.01
CA ILE A 330 -23.15 -19.27 4.03
C ILE A 330 -22.17 -20.22 4.73
N ALA A 331 -21.49 -19.75 5.78
CA ALA A 331 -20.55 -20.58 6.51
C ALA A 331 -21.22 -21.77 7.20
N LYS A 332 -22.43 -21.57 7.73
CA LYS A 332 -23.25 -22.63 8.31
C LYS A 332 -23.72 -23.64 7.26
N GLU A 333 -24.11 -23.18 6.07
CA GLU A 333 -24.56 -24.03 4.97
C GLU A 333 -23.42 -24.84 4.34
N LYS A 334 -22.27 -24.19 4.08
CA LYS A 334 -21.09 -24.81 3.44
C LYS A 334 -20.15 -25.52 4.42
N GLY A 335 -20.42 -25.46 5.72
CA GLY A 335 -19.56 -26.04 6.75
C GLY A 335 -18.21 -25.33 6.92
N TRP A 336 -18.12 -24.04 6.61
CA TRP A 336 -16.90 -23.25 6.77
C TRP A 336 -16.52 -23.07 8.25
N SER A 337 -15.22 -23.03 8.52
CA SER A 337 -14.71 -22.84 9.88
C SER A 337 -14.96 -21.41 10.38
N ARG A 338 -15.96 -21.25 11.26
CA ARG A 338 -16.25 -19.98 11.95
C ARG A 338 -15.10 -19.49 12.82
N HIS A 339 -14.25 -20.41 13.30
CA HIS A 339 -13.01 -20.07 13.99
C HIS A 339 -12.04 -19.31 13.07
N HIS A 340 -11.82 -19.79 11.85
CA HIS A 340 -10.92 -19.12 10.90
C HIS A 340 -11.53 -17.82 10.33
N LEU A 341 -12.85 -17.77 10.15
CA LEU A 341 -13.56 -16.53 9.83
C LEU A 341 -13.34 -15.47 10.94
N THR A 342 -13.56 -15.86 12.19
CA THR A 342 -13.33 -14.99 13.35
C THR A 342 -11.89 -14.51 13.42
N MET A 343 -10.91 -15.41 13.23
CA MET A 343 -9.49 -15.04 13.21
C MET A 343 -9.19 -13.99 12.15
N GLY A 344 -9.65 -14.19 10.90
CA GLY A 344 -9.39 -13.27 9.80
C GLY A 344 -10.00 -11.89 10.06
N ILE A 345 -11.25 -11.85 10.53
CA ILE A 345 -11.95 -10.60 10.83
C ILE A 345 -11.36 -9.90 12.05
N ALA A 346 -11.06 -10.63 13.14
CA ALA A 346 -10.43 -10.07 14.31
C ALA A 346 -9.04 -9.51 13.98
N THR A 347 -8.25 -10.22 13.16
CA THR A 347 -6.96 -9.73 12.67
C THR A 347 -7.14 -8.42 11.90
N TYR A 348 -8.14 -8.35 11.01
CA TYR A 348 -8.44 -7.14 10.24
C TYR A 348 -8.84 -5.96 11.15
N ILE A 349 -9.75 -6.18 12.11
CA ILE A 349 -10.19 -5.16 13.06
C ILE A 349 -9.01 -4.70 13.94
N LEU A 350 -8.25 -5.64 14.52
CA LEU A 350 -7.08 -5.31 15.35
C LEU A 350 -6.01 -4.58 14.55
N ARG A 351 -5.81 -4.88 13.27
CA ARG A 351 -4.83 -4.16 12.43
C ARG A 351 -5.29 -2.73 12.12
N ASN A 352 -6.57 -2.54 11.82
CA ASN A 352 -7.07 -1.28 11.29
C ASN A 352 -7.71 -0.34 12.33
N THR A 353 -7.96 -0.79 13.56
CA THR A 353 -8.60 0.02 14.62
C THR A 353 -7.66 0.27 15.80
N ASN A 354 -7.94 1.31 16.59
CA ASN A 354 -7.27 1.61 17.86
C ASN A 354 -7.62 0.63 19.00
N LEU A 355 -8.38 -0.43 18.73
CA LEU A 355 -8.85 -1.36 19.76
C LEU A 355 -7.75 -2.30 20.24
N THR A 356 -7.74 -2.56 21.55
CA THR A 356 -6.93 -3.63 22.16
C THR A 356 -7.66 -4.97 22.10
N PRO A 357 -6.97 -6.11 22.33
CA PRO A 357 -7.61 -7.41 22.44
C PRO A 357 -8.70 -7.46 23.51
N GLU A 358 -8.45 -6.82 24.65
CA GLU A 358 -9.39 -6.72 25.77
C GLU A 358 -10.62 -5.91 25.39
N GLN A 359 -10.49 -4.92 24.51
CA GLN A 359 -11.62 -4.16 24.00
C GLN A 359 -12.44 -4.93 22.95
N LEU A 360 -11.82 -5.83 22.17
CA LEU A 360 -12.56 -6.75 21.30
C LEU A 360 -13.25 -7.86 22.10
N ILE A 361 -12.56 -8.44 23.08
CA ILE A 361 -13.04 -9.60 23.82
C ILE A 361 -13.97 -9.17 24.96
N GLY A 362 -13.66 -8.10 25.67
CA GLY A 362 -14.38 -7.70 26.86
C GLY A 362 -13.69 -8.11 28.15
N SER A 363 -14.27 -7.65 29.25
CA SER A 363 -13.87 -7.94 30.63
C SER A 363 -15.12 -8.32 31.44
N GLU A 364 -14.94 -8.83 32.66
CA GLU A 364 -16.06 -9.21 33.54
C GLU A 364 -17.07 -8.08 33.77
N ASN A 365 -16.65 -6.82 33.67
CA ASN A 365 -17.49 -5.64 33.96
C ASN A 365 -17.91 -4.85 32.72
N SER A 366 -17.45 -5.20 31.52
CA SER A 366 -17.78 -4.48 30.30
C SER A 366 -17.63 -5.41 29.09
N PRO A 367 -18.71 -5.65 28.31
CA PRO A 367 -18.64 -6.53 27.17
C PRO A 367 -17.75 -5.94 26.08
N GLY A 368 -17.03 -6.82 25.39
CA GLY A 368 -16.17 -6.44 24.27
C GLY A 368 -16.96 -6.25 22.98
N LEU A 369 -16.38 -5.57 22.00
CA LEU A 369 -17.03 -5.38 20.70
C LEU A 369 -17.43 -6.71 20.05
N TRP A 370 -16.52 -7.69 20.01
CA TRP A 370 -16.78 -8.98 19.39
C TRP A 370 -17.68 -9.88 20.25
N GLU A 371 -17.70 -9.67 21.56
CA GLU A 371 -18.64 -10.35 22.46
C GLU A 371 -20.08 -9.98 22.15
N LEU A 372 -20.34 -8.70 21.88
CA LEU A 372 -21.65 -8.21 21.44
C LEU A 372 -22.04 -8.76 20.06
N VAL A 373 -21.10 -8.80 19.11
CA VAL A 373 -21.33 -9.42 17.79
C VAL A 373 -21.67 -10.91 17.94
N PHE A 374 -20.90 -11.61 18.78
CA PHE A 374 -21.10 -13.03 19.05
C PHE A 374 -22.49 -13.28 19.67
N ALA A 375 -22.91 -12.49 20.66
CA ALA A 375 -24.23 -12.61 21.26
C ALA A 375 -25.36 -12.49 20.21
N LYS A 376 -25.26 -11.53 19.27
CA LYS A 376 -26.22 -11.38 18.17
C LYS A 376 -26.22 -12.56 17.20
N LEU A 377 -25.05 -13.11 16.89
CA LEU A 377 -24.93 -14.31 16.05
C LEU A 377 -25.55 -15.54 16.74
N VAL A 378 -25.43 -15.65 18.06
CA VAL A 378 -26.09 -16.68 18.87
C VAL A 378 -27.60 -16.51 18.85
N GLU A 379 -28.11 -15.29 19.08
CA GLU A 379 -29.54 -14.97 19.00
C GLU A 379 -30.14 -15.33 17.62
N ALA A 380 -29.37 -15.13 16.55
CA ALA A 380 -29.76 -15.51 15.19
C ALA A 380 -29.58 -17.01 14.87
N GLY A 381 -29.08 -17.82 15.81
CA GLY A 381 -28.83 -19.26 15.61
C GLY A 381 -27.69 -19.57 14.63
N LEU A 382 -26.76 -18.63 14.43
CA LEU A 382 -25.61 -18.74 13.53
C LEU A 382 -24.31 -19.12 14.25
N GLU A 383 -24.30 -19.05 15.58
CA GLU A 383 -23.18 -19.42 16.43
C GLU A 383 -23.66 -20.21 17.66
N ASP A 384 -22.77 -21.00 18.27
CA ASP A 384 -23.07 -21.77 19.49
C ASP A 384 -22.66 -20.93 20.73
N PRO A 385 -23.55 -20.68 21.71
CA PRO A 385 -23.22 -19.91 22.91
C PRO A 385 -22.01 -20.48 23.69
N ASP A 386 -21.78 -21.80 23.64
CA ASP A 386 -20.66 -22.45 24.34
C ASP A 386 -19.28 -22.12 23.75
N ASP A 387 -19.25 -21.59 22.53
CA ASP A 387 -18.04 -21.38 21.72
C ASP A 387 -17.34 -20.04 22.00
N TRP A 388 -17.92 -19.18 22.84
CA TRP A 388 -17.39 -17.84 23.14
C TRP A 388 -15.92 -17.87 23.57
N LYS A 389 -15.57 -18.77 24.50
CA LYS A 389 -14.18 -18.90 24.99
C LYS A 389 -13.19 -19.26 23.90
N ASN A 390 -13.61 -20.09 22.95
CA ASN A 390 -12.79 -20.46 21.80
C ASN A 390 -12.59 -19.23 20.89
N ARG A 391 -13.65 -18.46 20.62
CA ARG A 391 -13.57 -17.20 19.85
C ARG A 391 -12.69 -16.16 20.56
N ALA A 392 -12.83 -15.98 21.86
CA ALA A 392 -11.97 -15.12 22.66
C ALA A 392 -10.48 -15.54 22.57
N SER A 393 -10.18 -16.83 22.70
CA SER A 393 -8.81 -17.35 22.50
C SER A 393 -8.29 -17.08 21.09
N THR A 394 -9.16 -17.23 20.08
CA THR A 394 -8.82 -16.96 18.67
C THR A 394 -8.41 -15.51 18.46
N ILE A 395 -9.12 -14.57 19.09
CA ILE A 395 -8.82 -13.13 19.01
C ILE A 395 -7.48 -12.82 19.71
N ARG A 396 -7.20 -13.45 20.85
CA ARG A 396 -5.88 -13.32 21.52
C ARG A 396 -4.75 -13.83 20.64
N ASP A 397 -4.96 -14.96 19.96
CA ASP A 397 -3.99 -15.53 19.03
C ASP A 397 -3.77 -14.63 17.80
N ALA A 398 -4.81 -13.97 17.30
CA ALA A 398 -4.69 -12.95 16.25
C ALA A 398 -3.78 -11.81 16.70
N TYR A 399 -4.00 -11.30 17.90
CA TYR A 399 -3.19 -10.22 18.47
C TYR A 399 -1.72 -10.62 18.65
N LYS A 400 -1.44 -11.78 19.25
CA LYS A 400 -0.06 -12.27 19.42
C LYS A 400 0.69 -12.38 18.09
N LYS A 401 -0.01 -12.75 17.01
CA LYS A 401 0.57 -12.77 15.65
C LYS A 401 0.88 -11.38 15.12
N ILE A 402 0.02 -10.39 15.39
CA ILE A 402 0.26 -9.00 15.01
C ILE A 402 1.45 -8.43 15.81
N GLU A 403 1.45 -8.61 17.14
CA GLU A 403 2.49 -8.08 18.05
C GLU A 403 3.87 -8.69 17.77
N SER A 404 3.94 -9.94 17.32
CA SER A 404 5.19 -10.58 16.87
C SER A 404 5.69 -10.10 15.50
N GLY A 405 5.06 -9.07 14.91
CA GLY A 405 5.46 -8.52 13.61
C GLY A 405 5.20 -9.46 12.43
N LYS A 406 4.54 -10.61 12.66
CA LYS A 406 4.23 -11.57 11.59
C LYS A 406 3.17 -10.97 10.67
N LYS A 407 3.53 -10.82 9.39
CA LYS A 407 2.58 -10.43 8.34
C LYS A 407 1.51 -11.50 8.19
N VAL A 408 0.31 -11.23 8.69
CA VAL A 408 -0.88 -12.05 8.42
C VAL A 408 -1.63 -11.41 7.26
N ALA A 409 -1.43 -11.93 6.05
CA ALA A 409 -2.25 -11.59 4.89
C ALA A 409 -3.65 -12.18 5.10
N THR A 410 -4.61 -11.36 5.52
CA THR A 410 -5.94 -11.80 6.00
C THR A 410 -6.74 -12.53 4.93
N LYS A 411 -6.67 -12.10 3.65
CA LYS A 411 -7.34 -12.78 2.53
C LYS A 411 -6.72 -14.15 2.28
N ALA A 412 -5.39 -14.20 2.14
CA ALA A 412 -4.64 -15.44 1.93
C ALA A 412 -4.84 -16.42 3.11
N TYR A 413 -4.91 -15.90 4.34
CA TYR A 413 -5.22 -16.67 5.54
C TYR A 413 -6.61 -17.30 5.44
N LEU A 414 -7.65 -16.50 5.15
CA LEU A 414 -9.02 -17.01 5.01
C LEU A 414 -9.09 -18.10 3.94
N ARG A 415 -8.52 -17.87 2.76
CA ARG A 415 -8.48 -18.85 1.66
C ARG A 415 -7.73 -20.14 2.01
N LYS A 416 -6.63 -20.03 2.76
CA LYS A 416 -5.81 -21.18 3.14
C LYS A 416 -6.52 -22.09 4.14
N TYR A 417 -7.31 -21.51 5.05
CA TYR A 417 -7.87 -22.22 6.20
C TYR A 417 -9.38 -22.46 6.12
N ILE A 418 -10.07 -21.86 5.15
CA ILE A 418 -11.50 -22.11 4.87
C ILE A 418 -11.59 -22.83 3.53
N GLU A 419 -11.83 -24.14 3.59
CA GLU A 419 -11.93 -24.99 2.41
C GLU A 419 -13.09 -24.53 1.51
N GLY A 420 -12.81 -24.38 0.20
CA GLY A 420 -13.79 -23.94 -0.79
C GLY A 420 -14.13 -22.44 -0.78
N LEU A 421 -13.42 -21.60 -0.01
CA LEU A 421 -13.59 -20.15 -0.06
C LEU A 421 -12.92 -19.57 -1.33
N SER A 422 -13.70 -18.89 -2.17
CA SER A 422 -13.19 -18.21 -3.36
C SER A 422 -12.43 -16.92 -3.00
N GLU A 423 -11.63 -16.41 -3.93
CA GLU A 423 -10.95 -15.12 -3.75
C GLU A 423 -11.95 -13.97 -3.62
N GLU A 424 -13.00 -13.98 -4.45
CA GLU A 424 -14.07 -12.99 -4.45
C GLU A 424 -14.82 -12.98 -3.11
N ASP A 425 -15.16 -14.16 -2.57
CA ASP A 425 -15.83 -14.26 -1.26
C ASP A 425 -14.94 -13.74 -0.13
N ALA A 426 -13.65 -14.07 -0.14
CA ALA A 426 -12.71 -13.56 0.86
C ALA A 426 -12.61 -12.03 0.82
N VAL A 427 -12.59 -11.43 -0.38
CA VAL A 427 -12.65 -9.97 -0.55
C VAL A 427 -13.96 -9.40 0.00
N GLN A 428 -15.10 -10.00 -0.35
CA GLN A 428 -16.40 -9.48 0.06
C GLN A 428 -16.63 -9.59 1.59
N ILE A 429 -16.10 -10.61 2.26
CA ILE A 429 -16.11 -10.70 3.73
C ILE A 429 -15.37 -9.50 4.34
N LEU A 430 -14.15 -9.21 3.87
CA LEU A 430 -13.35 -8.09 4.38
C LEU A 430 -14.01 -6.74 4.04
N LEU A 431 -14.59 -6.60 2.86
CA LEU A 431 -15.38 -5.41 2.49
C LEU A 431 -16.61 -5.22 3.40
N SER A 432 -17.22 -6.31 3.87
CA SER A 432 -18.35 -6.24 4.81
C SER A 432 -17.90 -5.68 6.17
N VAL A 433 -16.73 -6.11 6.66
CA VAL A 433 -16.11 -5.52 7.86
C VAL A 433 -15.78 -4.04 7.61
N LYS A 434 -15.23 -3.69 6.44
CA LYS A 434 -14.91 -2.32 6.06
C LYS A 434 -16.16 -1.42 6.05
N ARG A 435 -17.27 -1.88 5.46
CA ARG A 435 -18.55 -1.14 5.47
C ARG A 435 -19.08 -0.91 6.89
N ALA A 436 -18.92 -1.91 7.76
CA ALA A 436 -19.28 -1.80 9.18
C ALA A 436 -18.40 -0.80 9.95
N LEU A 437 -17.12 -0.65 9.59
CA LEU A 437 -16.19 0.29 10.22
C LEU A 437 -16.21 1.70 9.61
N LEU A 438 -16.75 1.88 8.40
CA LEU A 438 -16.70 3.13 7.63
C LEU A 438 -17.08 4.41 8.41
N PRO A 439 -18.12 4.45 9.28
CA PRO A 439 -18.46 5.64 10.05
C PRO A 439 -17.39 6.06 11.08
N TYR A 440 -16.49 5.15 11.43
CA TYR A 440 -15.41 5.37 12.39
C TYR A 440 -14.10 5.73 11.70
N LEU A 441 -14.10 5.87 10.37
CA LEU A 441 -12.92 6.18 9.58
C LEU A 441 -12.43 7.59 9.91
N LYS A 442 -11.17 7.71 10.34
CA LYS A 442 -10.52 9.02 10.48
C LYS A 442 -10.02 9.50 9.13
N ALA A 443 -10.66 10.54 8.60
CA ALA A 443 -10.13 11.25 7.45
C ALA A 443 -8.80 11.93 7.78
N VAL A 444 -7.90 11.98 6.79
CA VAL A 444 -6.63 12.70 6.92
C VAL A 444 -6.90 14.21 6.88
N ASP A 445 -6.74 14.91 8.01
CA ASP A 445 -6.93 16.37 8.05
C ASP A 445 -5.61 17.14 8.00
N VAL A 446 -5.26 17.62 6.81
CA VAL A 446 -4.05 18.43 6.57
C VAL A 446 -4.07 19.76 7.34
N LYS A 447 -5.25 20.30 7.67
CA LYS A 447 -5.36 21.57 8.38
C LYS A 447 -4.76 21.50 9.79
N ARG A 448 -4.71 20.30 10.40
CA ARG A 448 -4.11 20.08 11.73
C ARG A 448 -2.65 20.50 11.79
N ILE A 449 -1.89 20.28 10.71
CA ILE A 449 -0.46 20.61 10.65
C ILE A 449 -0.18 21.91 9.89
N SER A 450 -1.06 22.31 8.96
CA SER A 450 -0.88 23.53 8.14
C SER A 450 -0.98 24.83 8.94
N LYS A 451 -1.51 24.78 10.16
CA LYS A 451 -1.57 25.93 11.07
C LYS A 451 -0.20 26.31 11.67
N TYR A 452 0.75 25.38 11.70
CA TYR A 452 2.09 25.65 12.24
C TYR A 452 2.97 26.28 11.17
N SER A 453 3.71 27.33 11.55
CA SER A 453 4.54 28.11 10.61
C SER A 453 5.97 28.19 11.13
N ALA A 454 6.90 27.56 10.42
CA ALA A 454 8.33 27.69 10.67
C ALA A 454 8.78 29.01 10.02
N ARG A 455 8.61 30.14 10.72
CA ARG A 455 9.08 31.46 10.25
C ARG A 455 10.41 31.80 10.91
N PRO A 456 11.33 32.44 10.17
CA PRO A 456 12.55 33.00 10.76
C PRO A 456 12.21 34.12 11.75
N TYR A 457 13.11 34.35 12.70
CA TYR A 457 13.02 35.48 13.62
C TYR A 457 13.40 36.76 12.88
N GLU A 458 12.64 37.83 13.07
CA GLU A 458 13.09 39.15 12.61
C GLU A 458 14.15 39.70 13.55
N ILE A 459 15.10 40.48 13.04
CA ILE A 459 16.15 41.09 13.87
C ILE A 459 15.59 42.01 14.98
N THR A 460 14.35 42.44 14.84
CA THR A 460 13.59 43.26 15.79
C THR A 460 12.89 42.43 16.87
N GLU A 461 12.81 41.11 16.72
CA GLU A 461 12.27 40.20 17.73
C GLU A 461 13.33 39.84 18.77
N GLU A 462 12.90 39.39 19.94
CA GLU A 462 13.79 38.76 20.91
C GLU A 462 14.23 37.40 20.36
N ILE A 463 15.53 37.29 20.03
CA ILE A 463 16.09 36.09 19.39
C ILE A 463 16.46 35.07 20.47
N PRO A 464 15.81 33.90 20.52
CA PRO A 464 16.09 32.89 21.52
C PRO A 464 17.48 32.29 21.34
N LYS A 465 18.10 31.95 22.46
CA LYS A 465 19.42 31.29 22.51
C LYS A 465 19.31 29.82 22.88
N SER A 466 18.24 29.42 23.57
CA SER A 466 17.97 28.03 23.92
C SER A 466 16.70 27.52 23.23
N TRP A 467 16.62 26.21 23.02
CA TRP A 467 15.47 25.54 22.42
C TRP A 467 14.21 25.66 23.29
N GLU A 468 14.40 25.65 24.62
CA GLU A 468 13.35 25.76 25.61
C GLU A 468 12.57 27.06 25.48
N ASP A 469 13.26 28.15 25.11
CA ASP A 469 12.70 29.51 24.95
C ASP A 469 11.82 29.68 23.69
N ILE A 470 11.77 28.71 22.78
CA ILE A 470 10.97 28.79 21.56
C ILE A 470 9.49 28.54 21.87
N ASP A 471 8.60 29.30 21.22
CA ASP A 471 7.16 29.09 21.29
C ASP A 471 6.72 27.73 20.72
N GLU A 472 5.67 27.15 21.29
CA GLU A 472 5.19 25.80 20.92
C GLU A 472 4.78 25.67 19.45
N ASN A 473 4.30 26.75 18.82
CA ASN A 473 3.93 26.73 17.41
C ASN A 473 5.16 26.57 16.52
N ARG A 474 6.24 27.31 16.78
CA ARG A 474 7.53 27.16 16.08
C ARG A 474 8.18 25.81 16.39
N LYS A 475 8.13 25.32 17.63
CA LYS A 475 8.61 23.97 17.98
C LYS A 475 7.88 22.90 17.16
N LYS A 476 6.54 22.87 17.19
CA LYS A 476 5.76 21.93 16.36
C LYS A 476 6.05 22.09 14.87
N ALA A 477 6.22 23.31 14.36
CA ALA A 477 6.57 23.55 12.97
C ALA A 477 7.94 22.95 12.59
N THR A 478 8.93 23.02 13.49
CA THR A 478 10.25 22.39 13.32
C THR A 478 10.15 20.86 13.28
N GLY A 479 9.39 20.24 14.18
CA GLY A 479 9.16 18.80 14.13
C GLY A 479 8.48 18.36 12.83
N VAL A 480 7.44 19.10 12.40
CA VAL A 480 6.75 18.89 11.12
C VAL A 480 7.71 19.02 9.95
N TRP A 481 8.64 19.98 9.98
CA TRP A 481 9.64 20.20 8.93
C TRP A 481 10.58 19.00 8.78
N TYR A 482 11.17 18.53 9.87
CA TYR A 482 12.09 17.38 9.81
C TYR A 482 11.38 16.09 9.38
N ILE A 483 10.19 15.81 9.90
CA ILE A 483 9.42 14.64 9.47
C ILE A 483 9.03 14.77 7.99
N ASP A 484 8.67 15.96 7.50
CA ASP A 484 8.36 16.19 6.07
C ASP A 484 9.60 15.96 5.17
N PHE A 485 10.80 16.29 5.64
CA PHE A 485 12.04 16.02 4.92
C PHE A 485 12.42 14.54 4.91
N LEU A 486 12.25 13.85 6.04
CA LEU A 486 12.48 12.42 6.17
C LEU A 486 11.38 11.58 5.51
N ALA A 487 10.19 12.16 5.33
CA ALA A 487 9.06 11.51 4.68
C ALA A 487 9.45 11.16 3.24
N LEU A 488 9.47 9.86 2.96
CA LEU A 488 9.82 9.24 1.67
C LEU A 488 11.33 9.27 1.33
N GLU A 489 12.20 9.61 2.28
CA GLU A 489 13.64 9.38 2.14
C GLU A 489 13.92 7.88 2.06
N THR A 490 14.84 7.47 1.19
CA THR A 490 15.17 6.07 0.90
C THR A 490 16.48 5.60 1.53
N ALA A 491 17.31 6.53 2.01
CA ALA A 491 18.49 6.19 2.81
C ALA A 491 18.10 5.65 4.19
N ASN A 492 18.77 4.58 4.63
CA ASN A 492 18.58 4.03 5.97
C ASN A 492 19.39 4.83 7.00
N ASP A 493 20.62 5.21 6.67
CA ASP A 493 21.48 6.01 7.54
C ASP A 493 21.38 7.49 7.16
N ILE A 494 21.11 8.35 8.14
CA ILE A 494 20.92 9.79 7.99
C ILE A 494 21.89 10.52 8.92
N TYR A 495 22.67 11.45 8.37
CA TYR A 495 23.40 12.44 9.16
C TYR A 495 22.45 13.63 9.42
N PHE A 496 22.23 13.97 10.68
CA PHE A 496 21.22 14.97 11.03
C PHE A 496 21.63 16.38 10.57
N GLU A 497 22.93 16.67 10.54
CA GLU A 497 23.53 17.92 10.08
C GLU A 497 23.33 18.19 8.58
N ASP A 498 23.20 17.12 7.78
CA ASP A 498 22.95 17.17 6.34
C ASP A 498 21.48 17.50 6.02
N LEU A 499 20.58 17.40 7.02
CA LEU A 499 19.19 17.75 6.83
C LEU A 499 19.01 19.27 6.70
N PRO A 500 18.15 19.73 5.79
CA PRO A 500 17.85 21.16 5.64
C PRO A 500 17.31 21.77 6.92
N LYS A 501 17.99 22.79 7.42
CA LYS A 501 17.64 23.49 8.67
C LYS A 501 16.32 24.28 8.49
N PRO A 502 15.31 24.08 9.37
CA PRO A 502 14.07 24.84 9.34
C PRO A 502 14.29 26.36 9.46
N PRO A 503 13.40 27.20 8.90
CA PRO A 503 13.52 28.65 8.99
C PRO A 503 13.56 29.20 10.43
N VAL A 504 13.02 28.46 11.42
CA VAL A 504 13.06 28.83 12.86
C VAL A 504 14.48 29.09 13.36
N PHE A 505 15.49 28.43 12.79
CA PHE A 505 16.88 28.63 13.17
C PHE A 505 17.55 29.85 12.50
N TYR A 506 16.83 30.57 11.62
CA TYR A 506 17.38 31.71 10.91
C TYR A 506 16.83 33.03 11.44
N ILE A 507 17.72 34.04 11.42
CA ILE A 507 17.42 35.43 11.69
C ILE A 507 17.34 36.16 10.35
N ARG A 508 16.19 36.75 10.05
CA ARG A 508 15.93 37.57 8.86
C ARG A 508 16.32 39.02 9.14
N PHE A 509 17.10 39.60 8.23
CA PHE A 509 17.49 41.02 8.27
C PHE A 509 17.55 41.61 6.87
N VAL A 510 17.39 42.92 6.77
CA VAL A 510 17.46 43.65 5.50
C VAL A 510 18.82 44.31 5.38
N GLU A 511 19.57 43.97 4.34
CA GLU A 511 20.84 44.62 4.03
C GLU A 511 20.78 45.15 2.59
N LYS A 512 20.94 46.46 2.39
CA LYS A 512 20.92 47.11 1.05
C LYS A 512 19.66 46.79 0.23
N ASN A 513 18.48 46.86 0.85
CA ASN A 513 17.17 46.52 0.26
C ASN A 513 17.05 45.07 -0.26
N LYS A 514 17.95 44.16 0.14
CA LYS A 514 17.83 42.72 -0.10
C LYS A 514 17.65 42.00 1.22
N GLU A 515 16.72 41.06 1.25
CA GLU A 515 16.55 40.17 2.38
C GLU A 515 17.72 39.21 2.49
N LYS A 516 18.25 39.08 3.71
CA LYS A 516 19.28 38.11 4.07
C LYS A 516 18.86 37.32 5.30
N PHE A 517 19.44 36.13 5.41
CA PHE A 517 19.20 35.19 6.50
C PHE A 517 20.54 34.79 7.11
N LYS A 518 20.62 34.79 8.45
CA LYS A 518 21.79 34.31 9.21
C LYS A 518 21.35 33.17 10.13
N LEU A 519 22.09 32.07 10.12
CA LEU A 519 21.84 30.94 11.00
C LEU A 519 22.20 31.31 12.46
N ASN A 520 21.32 30.96 13.38
CA ASN A 520 21.55 31.04 14.83
C ASN A 520 22.13 29.70 15.32
N GLU A 521 23.45 29.57 15.23
CA GLU A 521 24.18 28.33 15.60
C GLU A 521 23.93 27.93 17.06
N THR A 522 23.84 28.90 17.97
CA THR A 522 23.60 28.63 19.40
C THR A 522 22.26 27.94 19.62
N LEU A 523 21.21 28.43 18.97
CA LEU A 523 19.88 27.82 19.03
C LEU A 523 19.85 26.42 18.40
N TYR A 524 20.56 26.25 17.29
CA TYR A 524 20.65 24.95 16.60
C TYR A 524 21.36 23.91 17.47
N HIS A 525 22.51 24.23 18.07
CA HIS A 525 23.20 23.32 18.98
C HIS A 525 22.38 23.00 20.25
N SER A 526 21.66 23.99 20.80
CA SER A 526 20.74 23.74 21.92
C SER A 526 19.64 22.75 21.54
N PHE A 527 19.09 22.84 20.31
CA PHE A 527 18.11 21.89 19.79
C PHE A 527 18.68 20.47 19.63
N LEU A 528 19.89 20.31 19.08
CA LEU A 528 20.53 18.99 18.96
C LEU A 528 20.77 18.35 20.34
N THR A 529 21.21 19.16 21.30
CA THR A 529 21.40 18.73 22.69
C THR A 529 20.08 18.24 23.30
N TRP A 530 18.98 18.97 23.08
CA TRP A 530 17.64 18.59 23.54
C TRP A 530 17.12 17.28 22.89
N LEU A 531 17.42 17.06 21.62
CA LEU A 531 17.13 15.80 20.93
C LEU A 531 17.99 14.64 21.47
N GLY A 532 19.19 14.94 21.96
CA GLY A 532 20.18 13.92 22.37
C GLY A 532 20.98 13.37 21.19
N ILE A 533 21.20 14.19 20.16
CA ILE A 533 21.94 13.81 18.95
C ILE A 533 23.34 14.41 19.00
N THR A 534 24.34 13.58 18.73
CA THR A 534 25.74 13.99 18.53
C THR A 534 25.98 14.24 17.05
N GLU A 535 26.51 15.40 16.67
CA GLU A 535 26.88 15.70 15.27
C GLU A 535 27.96 14.74 14.77
N GLY A 536 27.89 14.33 13.51
CA GLY A 536 28.86 13.44 12.87
C GLY A 536 28.56 11.94 12.99
N GLU A 537 27.56 11.55 13.78
CA GLU A 537 27.13 10.16 13.91
C GLU A 537 25.94 9.85 13.00
N PRO A 538 25.99 8.77 12.18
CA PRO A 538 24.84 8.36 11.39
C PRO A 538 23.75 7.77 12.29
N LEU A 539 22.50 8.15 12.04
CA LEU A 539 21.32 7.64 12.73
C LEU A 539 20.49 6.77 11.78
N ASP A 540 19.93 5.68 12.29
CA ASP A 540 18.89 4.97 11.52
C ASP A 540 17.68 5.89 11.34
N ARG A 541 17.20 5.98 10.11
CA ARG A 541 16.08 6.85 9.72
C ARG A 541 14.82 6.56 10.53
N THR A 542 14.53 5.29 10.80
CA THR A 542 13.33 4.88 11.55
C THR A 542 13.48 5.28 13.01
N GLU A 543 14.65 5.05 13.60
CA GLU A 543 14.97 5.48 14.97
C GLU A 543 14.89 7.01 15.12
N LEU A 544 15.37 7.77 14.11
CA LEU A 544 15.28 9.22 14.09
C LEU A 544 13.82 9.72 13.98
N ILE A 545 13.01 9.09 13.13
CA ILE A 545 11.58 9.42 13.03
C ILE A 545 10.88 9.13 14.35
N ASP A 546 11.13 7.97 14.97
CA ASP A 546 10.57 7.60 16.28
C ASP A 546 10.94 8.63 17.36
N LEU A 547 12.21 9.03 17.41
CA LEU A 547 12.71 10.06 18.32
C LEU A 547 11.97 11.39 18.11
N LEU A 548 11.81 11.84 16.86
CA LEU A 548 11.10 13.08 16.54
C LEU A 548 9.61 12.97 16.92
N VAL A 549 8.96 11.84 16.65
CA VAL A 549 7.56 11.60 17.01
C VAL A 549 7.36 11.67 18.53
N GLU A 550 8.26 11.03 19.29
CA GLU A 550 8.22 11.04 20.74
C GLU A 550 8.49 12.44 21.30
N LYS A 551 9.61 13.05 20.93
CA LYS A 551 10.07 14.34 21.45
C LYS A 551 9.08 15.49 21.16
N PHE A 552 8.44 15.46 20.00
CA PHE A 552 7.44 16.46 19.63
C PHE A 552 6.01 16.03 19.98
N GLY A 553 5.77 14.81 20.46
CA GLY A 553 4.44 14.28 20.77
C GLY A 553 3.49 14.36 19.56
N PHE A 554 3.91 13.82 18.41
CA PHE A 554 3.05 13.73 17.22
C PHE A 554 2.09 12.54 17.32
N THR A 555 0.83 12.76 16.93
CA THR A 555 -0.14 11.66 16.80
C THR A 555 -0.05 10.99 15.43
N VAL A 556 -0.73 9.86 15.28
CA VAL A 556 -0.86 9.14 13.99
C VAL A 556 -1.42 10.03 12.90
N GLU A 557 -2.43 10.84 13.24
CA GLU A 557 -3.09 11.71 12.28
C GLU A 557 -2.19 12.86 11.87
N ASP A 558 -1.36 13.39 12.78
CA ASP A 558 -0.36 14.40 12.43
C ASP A 558 0.60 13.82 11.39
N LEU A 559 1.07 12.59 11.59
CA LEU A 559 1.96 11.91 10.66
C LEU A 559 1.30 11.67 9.31
N LYS A 560 0.08 11.12 9.27
CA LYS A 560 -0.68 10.95 8.01
C LYS A 560 -0.83 12.27 7.26
N ALA A 561 -1.12 13.35 7.98
CA ALA A 561 -1.22 14.68 7.39
C ALA A 561 0.14 15.17 6.83
N ILE A 562 1.25 14.93 7.53
CA ILE A 562 2.60 15.33 7.08
C ILE A 562 2.96 14.57 5.81
N TYR A 563 2.81 13.25 5.81
CA TYR A 563 3.08 12.39 4.66
C TYR A 563 2.20 12.75 3.47
N TYR A 564 0.90 12.95 3.68
CA TYR A 564 -0.01 13.33 2.60
C TYR A 564 0.39 14.69 1.98
N ARG A 565 0.73 15.69 2.81
CA ARG A 565 1.20 16.99 2.35
C ARG A 565 2.51 16.87 1.56
N LYS A 566 3.44 16.04 2.01
CA LYS A 566 4.70 15.75 1.30
C LYS A 566 4.42 15.13 -0.07
N ILE A 567 3.56 14.12 -0.14
CA ILE A 567 3.19 13.43 -1.39
C ILE A 567 2.54 14.40 -2.37
N LEU A 568 1.60 15.22 -1.93
CA LEU A 568 1.00 16.27 -2.76
C LEU A 568 2.04 17.23 -3.32
N THR A 569 3.05 17.59 -2.52
CA THR A 569 4.14 18.49 -2.94
C THR A 569 5.04 17.86 -4.01
N LEU A 570 5.29 16.55 -3.93
CA LEU A 570 6.08 15.80 -4.92
C LEU A 570 5.31 15.57 -6.23
N LEU A 571 4.00 15.34 -6.12
CA LEU A 571 3.13 15.12 -7.28
C LEU A 571 2.65 16.42 -7.92
N LYS A 572 2.99 17.57 -7.34
CA LYS A 572 2.69 18.89 -7.89
C LYS A 572 3.67 19.21 -9.04
N PRO A 573 3.19 19.35 -10.28
CA PRO A 573 4.02 19.79 -11.40
C PRO A 573 4.51 21.22 -11.18
N GLU A 574 5.64 21.54 -11.78
CA GLU A 574 6.10 22.93 -11.85
C GLU A 574 5.28 23.73 -12.86
N GLY A 575 5.03 25.01 -12.55
CA GLY A 575 4.25 25.91 -13.42
C GLY A 575 2.75 25.59 -13.55
N MET A 576 2.26 24.45 -13.03
CA MET A 576 0.88 24.01 -13.17
C MET A 576 0.25 23.60 -11.83
N ARG A 577 -1.09 23.66 -11.76
CA ARG A 577 -1.86 23.12 -10.62
C ARG A 577 -1.91 21.61 -10.71
N THR A 578 -1.89 20.91 -9.58
CA THR A 578 -2.35 19.52 -9.53
C THR A 578 -3.87 19.52 -9.76
N PRO A 579 -4.40 18.74 -10.74
CA PRO A 579 -5.84 18.59 -10.94
C PRO A 579 -6.52 18.06 -9.68
N LYS A 580 -7.77 18.48 -9.46
CA LYS A 580 -8.52 18.08 -8.27
C LYS A 580 -8.74 16.57 -8.20
N CYS A 581 -9.02 15.90 -9.32
CA CYS A 581 -9.13 14.43 -9.35
C CYS A 581 -7.89 13.72 -8.77
N ILE A 582 -6.68 14.18 -9.10
CA ILE A 582 -5.44 13.61 -8.55
C ILE A 582 -5.34 13.84 -7.04
N GLN A 583 -5.71 15.02 -6.56
CA GLN A 583 -5.72 15.31 -5.12
C GLN A 583 -6.73 14.43 -4.37
N GLU A 584 -7.92 14.25 -4.94
CA GLU A 584 -8.99 13.41 -4.39
C GLU A 584 -8.57 11.93 -4.39
N PHE A 585 -7.94 11.41 -5.43
CA PHE A 585 -7.46 10.02 -5.45
C PHE A 585 -6.42 9.75 -4.36
N LEU A 586 -5.49 10.68 -4.15
CA LEU A 586 -4.51 10.56 -3.09
C LEU A 586 -5.16 10.72 -1.72
N PHE A 587 -6.18 11.57 -1.60
CA PHE A 587 -6.92 11.78 -0.37
C PHE A 587 -7.71 10.52 0.01
N GLU A 588 -8.37 9.93 -0.98
CA GLU A 588 -9.07 8.65 -0.90
C GLU A 588 -8.09 7.54 -0.50
N LEU A 589 -6.93 7.42 -1.16
CA LEU A 589 -5.91 6.44 -0.76
C LEU A 589 -5.41 6.68 0.67
N ALA A 590 -5.11 7.92 1.04
CA ALA A 590 -4.60 8.25 2.37
C ALA A 590 -5.63 8.01 3.48
N THR A 591 -6.92 8.13 3.16
CA THR A 591 -8.04 7.94 4.08
C THR A 591 -8.48 6.47 4.10
N GLU A 592 -8.87 5.92 2.96
CA GLU A 592 -9.49 4.60 2.81
C GLU A 592 -8.50 3.44 2.67
N GLY A 593 -7.25 3.74 2.30
CA GLY A 593 -6.18 2.75 2.14
C GLY A 593 -6.25 1.83 0.95
N ASN A 594 -7.19 2.08 0.05
CA ASN A 594 -7.30 1.41 -1.21
C ASN A 594 -7.69 2.44 -2.28
N LEU A 595 -7.50 2.07 -3.54
CA LEU A 595 -7.89 2.88 -4.67
C LEU A 595 -8.34 1.96 -5.82
N PRO A 596 -9.50 2.20 -6.45
CA PRO A 596 -9.91 1.49 -7.66
C PRO A 596 -8.86 1.49 -8.77
N GLU A 597 -8.80 0.41 -9.56
CA GLU A 597 -7.78 0.21 -10.60
C GLU A 597 -7.73 1.33 -11.65
N ASP A 598 -8.88 1.84 -12.08
CA ASP A 598 -8.99 2.96 -13.03
C ASP A 598 -8.35 4.24 -12.48
N LYS A 599 -8.56 4.55 -11.21
CA LYS A 599 -7.93 5.69 -10.52
C LYS A 599 -6.43 5.47 -10.34
N ILE A 600 -5.97 4.25 -10.02
CA ILE A 600 -4.53 3.91 -9.95
C ILE A 600 -3.87 4.12 -11.31
N ARG A 601 -4.47 3.60 -12.38
CA ARG A 601 -3.94 3.76 -13.75
C ARG A 601 -3.83 5.24 -14.11
N HIS A 602 -4.86 6.03 -13.83
CA HIS A 602 -4.85 7.46 -14.08
C HIS A 602 -3.75 8.19 -13.28
N LEU A 603 -3.58 7.84 -12.00
CA LEU A 603 -2.54 8.38 -11.14
C LEU A 603 -1.14 7.98 -11.62
N ALA A 604 -0.94 6.73 -12.09
CA ALA A 604 0.32 6.26 -12.64
C ALA A 604 0.75 7.05 -13.89
N HIS A 605 -0.20 7.32 -14.79
CA HIS A 605 0.04 8.17 -15.96
C HIS A 605 0.41 9.59 -15.53
N TRP A 606 -0.28 10.14 -14.52
CA TRP A 606 0.00 11.48 -13.98
C TRP A 606 1.43 11.55 -13.41
N VAL A 607 1.82 10.56 -12.61
CA VAL A 607 3.15 10.50 -12.00
C VAL A 607 4.24 10.39 -13.07
N LYS A 608 4.02 9.59 -14.13
CA LYS A 608 4.99 9.41 -15.21
C LYS A 608 5.27 10.70 -15.98
N PHE A 609 4.24 11.47 -16.28
CA PHE A 609 4.38 12.61 -17.21
C PHE A 609 4.50 13.97 -16.50
N TYR A 610 3.89 14.14 -15.32
CA TYR A 610 3.72 15.46 -14.67
C TYR A 610 4.29 15.58 -13.26
N ALA A 611 4.50 14.49 -12.51
CA ALA A 611 5.14 14.63 -11.19
C ALA A 611 6.57 15.18 -11.31
N ARG A 612 7.03 15.89 -10.28
CA ARG A 612 8.38 16.46 -10.25
C ARG A 612 9.43 15.37 -10.43
N PRO A 613 10.47 15.58 -11.27
CA PRO A 613 11.60 14.67 -11.31
C PRO A 613 12.27 14.66 -9.93
N LEU A 614 12.38 13.48 -9.35
CA LEU A 614 12.97 13.29 -8.02
C LEU A 614 14.47 13.14 -8.19
N ARG A 615 15.25 13.89 -7.39
CA ARG A 615 16.71 13.76 -7.39
C ARG A 615 17.11 12.37 -6.90
N HIS A 616 18.19 11.86 -7.47
CA HIS A 616 18.77 10.58 -7.12
C HIS A 616 19.26 10.59 -5.66
N SER A 617 18.77 9.65 -4.84
CA SER A 617 19.44 9.28 -3.58
C SER A 617 20.77 8.59 -3.87
N THR A 618 21.67 8.55 -2.89
CA THR A 618 23.00 7.91 -2.96
C THR A 618 22.93 6.48 -3.52
N THR A 619 21.90 5.72 -3.13
CA THR A 619 21.59 4.35 -3.63
C THR A 619 21.27 4.32 -5.12
N SER A 620 20.51 5.30 -5.60
CA SER A 620 20.15 5.40 -7.03
C SER A 620 21.30 5.93 -7.90
N VAL A 621 22.21 6.74 -7.35
CA VAL A 621 23.48 7.13 -8.01
C VAL A 621 24.35 5.90 -8.26
N LEU A 622 24.47 5.01 -7.27
CA LEU A 622 25.19 3.73 -7.38
C LEU A 622 24.57 2.79 -8.43
N LEU A 623 23.25 2.65 -8.44
CA LEU A 623 22.55 1.78 -9.40
C LEU A 623 22.60 2.34 -10.83
N LYS A 624 22.49 3.66 -10.98
CA LYS A 624 22.69 4.35 -12.26
C LYS A 624 24.14 4.23 -12.74
N GLY A 625 25.11 4.31 -11.83
CA GLY A 625 26.53 4.04 -12.10
C GLY A 625 26.80 2.60 -12.53
N ARG A 626 25.90 1.66 -12.22
CA ARG A 626 25.91 0.26 -12.69
C ARG A 626 25.05 0.01 -13.94
N GLY A 627 24.55 1.07 -14.60
CA GLY A 627 23.77 0.98 -15.83
C GLY A 627 22.32 0.52 -15.66
N LYS A 628 21.77 0.50 -14.43
CA LYS A 628 20.35 0.18 -14.22
C LYS A 628 19.50 1.46 -14.24
N PRO A 629 18.51 1.59 -15.13
CA PRO A 629 17.58 2.72 -15.10
C PRO A 629 16.71 2.63 -13.84
N VAL A 630 16.83 3.60 -12.94
CA VAL A 630 16.03 3.69 -11.72
C VAL A 630 15.14 4.93 -11.82
N ASP A 631 13.83 4.71 -11.94
CA ASP A 631 12.84 5.77 -11.81
C ASP A 631 12.41 5.92 -10.36
N MET A 632 12.92 6.97 -9.70
CA MET A 632 12.66 7.25 -8.28
C MET A 632 11.17 7.45 -7.97
N ARG A 633 10.33 7.76 -8.97
CA ARG A 633 8.88 7.92 -8.78
C ARG A 633 8.20 6.59 -8.42
N LEU A 634 8.71 5.47 -8.93
CA LEU A 634 8.23 4.14 -8.55
C LEU A 634 8.59 3.78 -7.11
N ALA A 635 9.80 4.15 -6.66
CA ALA A 635 10.23 3.94 -5.29
C ALA A 635 9.41 4.79 -4.30
N ILE A 636 9.14 6.05 -4.65
CA ILE A 636 8.26 6.90 -3.85
C ILE A 636 6.84 6.35 -3.83
N TRP A 637 6.29 5.90 -4.96
CA TRP A 637 4.97 5.27 -4.96
C TRP A 637 4.91 4.06 -4.03
N ALA A 638 5.91 3.18 -4.08
CA ALA A 638 5.98 2.04 -3.15
C ALA A 638 5.98 2.50 -1.68
N LYS A 639 6.66 3.61 -1.36
CA LYS A 639 6.60 4.22 -0.02
C LYS A 639 5.22 4.82 0.29
N VAL A 640 4.59 5.54 -0.63
CA VAL A 640 3.21 6.06 -0.44
C VAL A 640 2.27 4.93 -0.08
N VAL A 641 2.35 3.83 -0.82
CA VAL A 641 1.53 2.63 -0.60
C VAL A 641 1.89 1.97 0.73
N GLU A 642 3.17 1.82 1.08
CA GLU A 642 3.60 1.30 2.39
C GLU A 642 2.98 2.09 3.56
N PHE A 643 2.84 3.41 3.42
CA PHE A 643 2.26 4.27 4.46
C PHE A 643 0.74 4.28 4.49
N PHE A 644 0.09 4.22 3.32
CA PHE A 644 -1.34 4.44 3.22
C PHE A 644 -2.15 3.21 2.87
N ALA A 645 -1.56 2.11 2.42
CA ALA A 645 -2.29 0.90 2.06
C ALA A 645 -2.91 0.20 3.28
N GLU A 646 -4.13 -0.29 3.07
CA GLU A 646 -4.95 -0.95 4.10
C GLU A 646 -4.22 -2.10 4.79
N ASP A 647 -3.55 -2.93 4.01
CA ASP A 647 -2.69 -4.00 4.47
C ASP A 647 -1.58 -4.30 3.43
N ASP A 648 -0.73 -5.29 3.73
CA ASP A 648 0.39 -5.70 2.86
C ASP A 648 -0.07 -6.23 1.49
N GLU A 649 -1.26 -6.83 1.42
CA GLU A 649 -1.77 -7.45 0.21
C GLU A 649 -2.36 -6.40 -0.73
N VAL A 650 -3.17 -5.49 -0.19
CA VAL A 650 -3.59 -4.27 -0.90
C VAL A 650 -2.35 -3.47 -1.32
N ALA A 651 -1.32 -3.39 -0.47
CA ALA A 651 -0.07 -2.72 -0.84
C ALA A 651 0.59 -3.36 -2.07
N GLU A 652 0.72 -4.69 -2.08
CA GLU A 652 1.30 -5.42 -3.20
C GLU A 652 0.49 -5.26 -4.50
N GLU A 653 -0.84 -5.29 -4.41
CA GLU A 653 -1.76 -5.05 -5.53
C GLU A 653 -1.61 -3.62 -6.07
N LEU A 654 -1.69 -2.60 -5.19
CA LEU A 654 -1.53 -1.20 -5.56
C LEU A 654 -0.16 -0.93 -6.21
N ILE A 655 0.91 -1.52 -5.70
CA ILE A 655 2.27 -1.40 -6.28
C ILE A 655 2.32 -2.07 -7.65
N THR A 656 1.80 -3.28 -7.78
CA THR A 656 1.86 -4.07 -9.01
C THR A 656 1.05 -3.42 -10.12
N THR A 657 -0.20 -3.03 -9.82
CA THR A 657 -1.11 -2.36 -10.76
C THR A 657 -0.55 -1.02 -11.21
N PHE A 658 -0.06 -0.21 -10.27
CA PHE A 658 0.58 1.07 -10.60
C PHE A 658 1.81 0.86 -11.47
N LYS A 659 2.71 -0.07 -11.12
CA LYS A 659 3.93 -0.32 -11.89
C LYS A 659 3.61 -0.75 -13.32
N LYS A 660 2.63 -1.65 -13.50
CA LYS A 660 2.18 -2.09 -14.82
C LYS A 660 1.63 -0.92 -15.63
N ALA A 661 0.74 -0.12 -15.04
CA ALA A 661 0.17 1.06 -15.68
C ALA A 661 1.24 2.12 -16.01
N TYR A 662 2.16 2.37 -15.09
CA TYR A 662 3.28 3.29 -15.26
C TYR A 662 4.18 2.88 -16.43
N MET A 663 4.58 1.61 -16.50
CA MET A 663 5.42 1.13 -17.59
C MET A 663 4.69 1.20 -18.94
N GLY A 664 3.41 0.80 -18.96
CA GLY A 664 2.56 0.82 -20.16
C GLY A 664 1.99 2.18 -20.56
N ALA A 665 2.15 3.22 -19.74
CA ALA A 665 1.62 4.55 -20.04
C ALA A 665 2.37 5.17 -21.23
N GLU A 666 1.66 5.39 -22.33
CA GLU A 666 2.18 6.10 -23.50
C GLU A 666 1.64 7.54 -23.50
N PRO A 667 2.44 8.54 -23.94
CA PRO A 667 1.92 9.87 -24.19
C PRO A 667 0.92 9.85 -25.35
N PRO A 668 -0.10 10.74 -25.37
CA PRO A 668 -0.38 11.81 -24.42
C PRO A 668 -1.14 11.35 -23.16
N PHE A 669 -1.15 12.17 -22.10
CA PHE A 669 -1.95 11.90 -20.90
C PHE A 669 -3.47 11.88 -21.21
N PRO A 670 -4.27 10.96 -20.62
CA PRO A 670 -5.63 10.68 -21.10
C PRO A 670 -6.64 11.84 -21.06
N CYS A 671 -6.46 12.82 -20.15
CA CYS A 671 -7.38 13.96 -20.02
C CYS A 671 -7.00 15.19 -20.86
N ILE A 672 -5.98 15.09 -21.73
CA ILE A 672 -5.58 16.20 -22.59
C ILE A 672 -6.67 16.44 -23.65
N GLY A 673 -7.24 17.65 -23.68
CA GLY A 673 -8.28 18.04 -24.64
C GLY A 673 -9.70 17.60 -24.28
N ALA A 674 -9.90 17.01 -23.11
CA ALA A 674 -11.22 16.62 -22.61
C ALA A 674 -12.07 17.85 -22.27
N GLU A 675 -13.37 17.80 -22.59
CA GLU A 675 -14.33 18.86 -22.25
C GLU A 675 -14.89 18.71 -20.83
N SER A 676 -14.81 17.50 -20.29
CA SER A 676 -15.23 17.15 -18.94
C SER A 676 -14.25 16.13 -18.33
N CYS A 677 -14.21 16.03 -17.01
CA CYS A 677 -13.41 15.04 -16.31
C CYS A 677 -14.31 13.85 -15.92
N PRO A 678 -13.95 12.60 -16.27
CA PRO A 678 -14.76 11.43 -15.94
C PRO A 678 -14.79 11.13 -14.42
N PHE A 679 -13.83 11.68 -13.67
CA PHE A 679 -13.66 11.41 -12.24
C PHE A 679 -14.09 12.57 -11.34
N TYR A 680 -14.32 13.77 -11.90
CA TYR A 680 -14.62 14.96 -11.12
C TYR A 680 -15.59 15.91 -11.83
N PRO A 681 -16.82 16.12 -11.32
CA PRO A 681 -17.84 16.91 -12.01
C PRO A 681 -17.46 18.40 -12.20
N ASP A 682 -16.75 18.99 -11.23
CA ASP A 682 -16.32 20.39 -11.29
C ASP A 682 -15.02 20.57 -12.09
N HIS A 683 -15.20 20.67 -13.41
CA HIS A 683 -14.15 20.80 -14.41
C HIS A 683 -13.36 22.12 -14.34
N ARG A 684 -13.85 23.16 -13.64
CA ARG A 684 -13.17 24.47 -13.52
C ARG A 684 -11.85 24.38 -12.73
N ALA A 685 -11.71 23.33 -11.91
CA ALA A 685 -10.50 23.09 -11.14
C ALA A 685 -9.38 22.39 -11.94
N CYS A 686 -9.66 21.87 -13.14
CA CYS A 686 -8.70 21.12 -13.95
C CYS A 686 -7.90 22.07 -14.88
N PRO A 687 -6.54 22.06 -14.83
CA PRO A 687 -5.73 22.88 -15.72
C PRO A 687 -5.84 22.46 -17.20
N PHE A 688 -6.20 21.21 -17.50
CA PHE A 688 -6.37 20.74 -18.89
C PHE A 688 -7.69 21.18 -19.53
N ILE A 689 -8.68 21.57 -18.72
CA ILE A 689 -10.00 22.04 -19.19
C ILE A 689 -10.07 23.57 -19.11
N VAL A 690 -9.64 24.15 -17.99
CA VAL A 690 -9.62 25.59 -17.74
C VAL A 690 -8.24 26.04 -17.26
N PRO A 691 -7.27 26.22 -18.18
CA PRO A 691 -5.91 26.65 -17.83
C PRO A 691 -5.89 28.14 -17.42
N LYS A 692 -5.14 28.48 -16.37
CA LYS A 692 -4.78 29.89 -16.08
C LYS A 692 -3.64 30.33 -16.98
N ARG A 693 -3.44 31.64 -17.15
CA ARG A 693 -2.40 32.24 -18.04
C ARG A 693 -1.03 31.56 -17.95
N LYS A 694 -0.49 31.36 -16.73
CA LYS A 694 0.81 30.71 -16.48
C LYS A 694 0.83 29.19 -16.72
N GLU A 695 -0.35 28.57 -16.79
CA GLU A 695 -0.57 27.12 -16.95
C GLU A 695 -0.84 26.76 -18.42
N VAL A 696 -1.17 27.75 -19.26
CA VAL A 696 -1.43 27.58 -20.69
C VAL A 696 -0.26 26.88 -21.38
N LEU A 697 0.98 27.26 -21.06
CA LEU A 697 2.14 26.67 -21.70
C LEU A 697 2.32 25.18 -21.37
N PRO A 698 2.36 24.73 -20.09
CA PRO A 698 2.52 23.32 -19.76
C PRO A 698 1.35 22.41 -20.21
N VAL A 699 0.15 22.94 -20.45
CA VAL A 699 -0.99 22.14 -20.96
C VAL A 699 -1.14 22.14 -22.49
N SER A 700 -0.47 23.08 -23.18
CA SER A 700 -0.66 23.32 -24.62
C SER A 700 0.49 22.85 -25.49
N ILE A 701 1.49 22.12 -24.96
CA ILE A 701 2.52 21.48 -25.78
C ILE A 701 1.85 20.45 -26.71
N VAL A 702 2.08 20.58 -28.00
CA VAL A 702 1.52 19.75 -29.09
C VAL A 702 2.57 18.83 -29.68
N ASP A 703 3.81 19.25 -29.89
CA ASP A 703 4.86 18.37 -30.43
C ASP A 703 6.23 18.91 -30.03
N VAL A 704 7.24 18.05 -30.00
CA VAL A 704 8.62 18.41 -29.71
C VAL A 704 9.53 17.71 -30.72
N GLN A 705 10.09 18.49 -31.64
CA GLN A 705 10.96 17.99 -32.71
C GLN A 705 12.41 18.39 -32.47
N LEU A 706 13.32 17.47 -32.75
CA LEU A 706 14.76 17.77 -32.81
C LEU A 706 15.08 18.45 -34.14
N HIS A 707 15.75 19.60 -34.11
CA HIS A 707 16.18 20.31 -35.30
C HIS A 707 17.70 20.30 -35.40
N GLY A 708 18.26 19.21 -35.92
CA GLY A 708 19.71 19.02 -36.07
C GLY A 708 20.44 18.96 -34.71
N SER A 709 21.69 19.45 -34.67
CA SER A 709 22.50 19.55 -33.45
C SER A 709 22.20 20.80 -32.60
N ASP A 710 21.41 21.74 -33.14
CA ASP A 710 21.44 23.14 -32.68
C ASP A 710 20.15 23.58 -31.97
N GLY A 711 19.09 22.75 -31.91
CA GLY A 711 17.90 23.15 -31.16
C GLY A 711 16.72 22.18 -31.13
N ILE A 712 15.72 22.53 -30.30
CA ILE A 712 14.45 21.82 -30.12
C ILE A 712 13.31 22.74 -30.54
N VAL A 713 12.40 22.24 -31.39
CA VAL A 713 11.19 22.94 -31.84
C VAL A 713 10.00 22.44 -31.02
N VAL A 714 9.29 23.36 -30.36
CA VAL A 714 8.09 23.04 -29.57
C VAL A 714 6.86 23.60 -30.26
N LEU A 715 5.93 22.73 -30.65
CA LEU A 715 4.62 23.12 -31.17
C LEU A 715 3.67 23.38 -30.01
N VAL A 716 2.91 24.48 -30.04
CA VAL A 716 1.88 24.80 -29.04
C VAL A 716 0.52 25.01 -29.69
N GLY A 717 -0.55 24.61 -28.99
CA GLY A 717 -1.90 24.55 -29.56
C GLY A 717 -2.65 25.87 -29.49
N GLY A 718 -2.69 26.64 -30.58
CA GLY A 718 -3.65 27.74 -30.80
C GLY A 718 -3.08 29.17 -30.74
N PRO A 719 -3.76 30.18 -31.34
CA PRO A 719 -3.25 31.55 -31.44
C PRO A 719 -3.13 32.27 -30.09
N THR A 720 -3.99 31.94 -29.13
CA THR A 720 -4.03 32.55 -27.79
C THR A 720 -2.83 32.09 -26.95
N GLU A 721 -2.51 30.82 -27.08
CA GLU A 721 -1.42 30.09 -26.44
C GLU A 721 -0.07 30.57 -27.00
N VAL A 722 0.02 30.70 -28.33
CA VAL A 722 1.16 31.32 -29.03
C VAL A 722 1.37 32.77 -28.56
N THR A 723 0.31 33.56 -28.39
CA THR A 723 0.41 34.97 -27.96
C THR A 723 0.88 35.10 -26.50
N ALA A 724 0.35 34.26 -25.59
CA ALA A 724 0.81 34.22 -24.20
C ALA A 724 2.30 33.82 -24.11
N PHE A 725 2.71 32.83 -24.92
CA PHE A 725 4.09 32.37 -25.07
C PHE A 725 5.03 33.47 -25.55
N THR A 726 4.62 34.26 -26.55
CA THR A 726 5.47 35.34 -27.10
C THR A 726 5.72 36.44 -26.06
N LEU A 727 4.71 36.75 -25.24
CA LEU A 727 4.77 37.84 -24.25
C LEU A 727 5.58 37.48 -23.00
N GLU A 728 5.52 36.24 -22.50
CA GLU A 728 6.25 35.82 -21.28
C GLU A 728 7.71 35.40 -21.57
N GLY A 729 7.97 34.83 -22.75
CA GLY A 729 9.27 34.26 -23.11
C GLY A 729 10.33 35.25 -23.60
N LYS A 730 9.96 36.49 -23.97
CA LYS A 730 10.85 37.43 -24.71
C LYS A 730 11.53 36.77 -25.93
N VAL A 731 10.79 35.91 -26.65
CA VAL A 731 11.33 35.16 -27.79
C VAL A 731 11.25 36.05 -29.04
N GLU A 732 12.40 36.36 -29.65
CA GLU A 732 12.46 37.03 -30.95
C GLU A 732 12.17 36.05 -32.10
N TRP A 733 11.35 36.47 -33.06
CA TRP A 733 11.08 35.71 -34.26
C TRP A 733 12.28 35.74 -35.22
N ILE A 734 12.99 34.63 -35.41
CA ILE A 734 13.85 34.49 -36.58
C ILE A 734 12.94 34.23 -37.79
N LYS A 735 12.79 35.26 -38.63
CA LYS A 735 11.97 35.25 -39.84
C LYS A 735 12.78 34.61 -40.98
N THR A 736 12.41 33.41 -41.44
CA THR A 736 12.93 32.92 -42.73
C THR A 736 11.84 32.28 -43.61
N THR A 737 11.31 33.15 -44.46
CA THR A 737 10.87 32.99 -45.87
C THR A 737 9.91 31.87 -46.31
N LYS A 738 8.75 32.38 -46.81
CA LYS A 738 7.80 31.90 -47.83
C LYS A 738 7.04 30.57 -47.61
N LYS A 739 5.76 30.74 -47.23
CA LYS A 739 4.58 29.83 -47.31
C LYS A 739 4.78 28.46 -46.65
N THR A 740 4.15 28.06 -45.53
CA THR A 740 2.88 28.52 -44.93
C THR A 740 2.75 28.09 -43.46
N VAL A 741 3.84 27.81 -42.73
CA VAL A 741 3.75 27.60 -41.28
C VAL A 741 4.93 28.27 -40.58
N LYS A 742 4.62 29.15 -39.62
CA LYS A 742 5.58 29.85 -38.78
C LYS A 742 5.73 29.08 -37.47
N TYR A 743 6.84 28.39 -37.28
CA TYR A 743 7.16 27.75 -36.00
C TYR A 743 8.17 28.60 -35.23
N PRO A 744 7.95 28.89 -33.94
CA PRO A 744 8.95 29.57 -33.12
C PRO A 744 10.13 28.62 -32.87
N ILE A 745 11.32 29.00 -33.34
CA ILE A 745 12.59 28.38 -32.95
C ILE A 745 13.16 29.24 -31.84
N ALA A 746 13.44 28.65 -30.68
CA ALA A 746 14.00 29.39 -29.55
C ALA A 746 15.16 28.61 -28.95
N GLU A 747 16.39 28.93 -29.38
CA GLU A 747 17.63 28.39 -28.81
C GLU A 747 17.79 28.73 -27.31
N TRP A 748 17.16 29.83 -26.85
CA TRP A 748 17.14 30.27 -25.45
C TRP A 748 16.00 29.68 -24.60
N PHE A 749 15.08 28.94 -25.24
CA PHE A 749 13.86 28.46 -24.59
C PHE A 749 14.09 27.24 -23.72
N LEU A 750 15.05 26.37 -24.07
CA LEU A 750 15.33 25.17 -23.29
C LEU A 750 15.77 25.51 -21.88
N ASP A 751 16.75 26.39 -21.69
CA ASP A 751 17.27 26.69 -20.36
C ASP A 751 16.23 27.33 -19.44
N ARG A 752 15.46 28.30 -19.94
CA ARG A 752 14.44 28.97 -19.12
C ARG A 752 13.21 28.09 -18.89
N PHE A 753 12.75 27.35 -19.90
CA PHE A 753 11.63 26.43 -19.76
C PHE A 753 11.99 25.21 -18.90
N ALA A 754 13.19 24.65 -19.09
CA ALA A 754 13.77 23.62 -18.25
C ALA A 754 13.86 24.06 -16.79
N LYS A 755 14.39 25.26 -16.54
CA LYS A 755 14.61 25.80 -15.20
C LYS A 755 13.31 26.24 -14.51
N GLU A 756 12.44 26.97 -15.21
CA GLU A 756 11.22 27.56 -14.61
C GLU A 756 10.01 26.62 -14.62
N TYR A 757 9.95 25.64 -15.54
CA TYR A 757 8.77 24.77 -15.74
C TYR A 757 9.06 23.26 -15.70
N LEU A 758 10.31 22.83 -15.88
CA LEU A 758 10.72 21.42 -15.71
C LEU A 758 11.52 21.19 -14.41
N SER A 759 11.85 22.24 -13.67
CA SER A 759 12.63 22.20 -12.43
C SER A 759 14.02 21.58 -12.56
N LEU A 760 14.60 21.69 -13.74
CA LEU A 760 15.92 21.19 -14.05
C LEU A 760 16.98 22.11 -13.39
N PRO A 761 17.97 21.59 -12.62
CA PRO A 761 19.07 22.41 -12.07
C PRO A 761 19.80 23.23 -13.14
N GLU A 762 20.58 24.24 -12.72
CA GLU A 762 21.46 24.99 -13.64
C GLU A 762 22.30 24.01 -14.46
N ALA A 763 22.19 24.10 -15.79
CA ALA A 763 22.76 23.14 -16.70
C ALA A 763 24.27 23.00 -16.43
N PRO A 764 24.76 21.81 -16.06
CA PRO A 764 26.15 21.49 -16.33
C PRO A 764 26.30 21.53 -17.86
N SER A 765 27.45 21.97 -18.35
CA SER A 765 27.78 22.06 -19.78
C SER A 765 27.77 20.71 -20.55
N TRP A 766 27.19 19.66 -19.98
CA TRP A 766 27.19 18.28 -20.48
C TRP A 766 25.82 17.59 -20.38
N TRP A 767 24.72 18.31 -20.13
CA TRP A 767 23.40 17.70 -20.31
C TRP A 767 23.15 17.36 -21.79
N LYS A 768 22.81 16.09 -22.02
CA LYS A 768 22.51 15.54 -23.33
C LYS A 768 21.16 16.07 -23.79
N LEU A 769 21.14 16.79 -24.91
CA LEU A 769 19.93 17.33 -25.55
C LEU A 769 18.85 16.24 -25.69
N GLU A 770 19.27 14.98 -25.85
CA GLU A 770 18.40 13.81 -25.93
C GLU A 770 17.55 13.59 -24.67
N GLU A 771 18.06 13.81 -23.46
CA GLU A 771 17.27 13.59 -22.22
C GLU A 771 16.18 14.65 -22.04
N VAL A 772 16.51 15.92 -22.31
CA VAL A 772 15.52 17.02 -22.27
C VAL A 772 14.48 16.84 -23.38
N THR A 773 14.91 16.38 -24.56
CA THR A 773 14.03 16.04 -25.66
C THR A 773 13.07 14.91 -25.30
N GLU A 774 13.54 13.83 -24.67
CA GLU A 774 12.66 12.71 -24.28
C GLU A 774 11.64 13.14 -23.22
N ILE A 775 12.01 13.98 -22.25
CA ILE A 775 11.06 14.56 -21.28
C ILE A 775 10.02 15.42 -22.00
N LEU A 776 10.45 16.27 -22.93
CA LEU A 776 9.56 17.14 -23.69
C LEU A 776 8.66 16.33 -24.65
N LYS A 777 9.19 15.31 -25.35
CA LYS A 777 8.43 14.36 -26.18
C LYS A 777 7.43 13.54 -25.37
N SER A 778 7.78 13.14 -24.15
CA SER A 778 6.84 12.46 -23.23
C SER A 778 5.67 13.36 -22.80
N ARG A 779 5.81 14.68 -22.98
CA ARG A 779 4.77 15.69 -22.74
C ARG A 779 4.16 16.23 -24.03
N ALA A 780 4.72 15.84 -25.18
CA ALA A 780 4.28 16.21 -26.52
C ALA A 780 3.06 15.37 -26.92
N ARG A 781 2.18 15.94 -27.73
CA ARG A 781 1.02 15.23 -28.28
C ARG A 781 1.46 14.47 -29.51
N VAL A 782 0.88 13.28 -29.70
CA VAL A 782 0.37 12.92 -31.02
C VAL A 782 -1.14 12.90 -30.85
N VAL A 783 -1.76 14.07 -30.94
CA VAL A 783 -3.23 14.22 -30.88
C VAL A 783 -3.63 14.90 -32.18
N LYS A 784 -4.49 14.22 -32.95
CA LYS A 784 -5.29 14.84 -34.00
C LYS A 784 -5.93 16.09 -33.41
N SER A 785 -5.45 17.24 -33.86
CA SER A 785 -5.61 18.50 -33.14
C SER A 785 -7.09 18.84 -32.90
N GLN A 786 -7.40 19.66 -31.90
CA GLN A 786 -8.74 20.28 -31.79
C GLN A 786 -9.13 21.11 -33.03
N PHE A 787 -8.24 21.30 -34.03
CA PHE A 787 -8.61 21.81 -35.34
C PHE A 787 -9.42 20.82 -36.19
N ASP A 788 -9.47 19.53 -35.82
CA ASP A 788 -10.39 18.54 -36.44
C ASP A 788 -11.85 18.94 -36.20
N LYS A 789 -12.23 19.52 -35.05
CA LYS A 789 -13.66 19.86 -34.83
C LYS A 789 -14.23 20.88 -35.82
N PHE A 790 -13.44 21.88 -36.24
CA PHE A 790 -13.89 22.80 -37.29
C PHE A 790 -13.74 22.21 -38.70
N GLU A 791 -12.89 21.20 -38.88
CA GLU A 791 -12.88 20.37 -40.09
C GLU A 791 -14.16 19.54 -40.16
N ASP A 792 -14.49 18.81 -39.09
CA ASP A 792 -15.70 17.99 -38.93
C ASP A 792 -16.97 18.84 -39.08
N TYR A 793 -17.04 20.02 -38.45
CA TYR A 793 -18.18 20.93 -38.63
C TYR A 793 -18.27 21.48 -40.05
N LEU A 794 -17.14 21.68 -40.72
CA LEU A 794 -17.11 22.13 -42.11
C LEU A 794 -17.56 21.01 -43.06
N GLU A 795 -17.12 19.77 -42.83
CA GLU A 795 -17.57 18.59 -43.58
C GLU A 795 -19.08 18.39 -43.42
N GLN A 796 -19.58 18.39 -42.19
CA GLN A 796 -21.03 18.31 -41.91
C GLN A 796 -21.80 19.51 -42.50
N PHE A 797 -21.21 20.70 -42.50
CA PHE A 797 -21.81 21.88 -43.14
C PHE A 797 -21.85 21.74 -44.67
N ILE A 798 -20.82 21.18 -45.29
CA ILE A 798 -20.78 20.87 -46.71
C ILE A 798 -21.85 19.82 -47.05
N GLU A 799 -21.93 18.74 -46.29
CA GLU A 799 -22.95 17.69 -46.46
C GLU A 799 -24.37 18.25 -46.29
N TRP A 800 -24.59 19.09 -45.28
CA TRP A 800 -25.85 19.79 -45.09
C TRP A 800 -26.20 20.68 -46.30
N LEU A 801 -25.24 21.48 -46.80
CA LEU A 801 -25.46 22.28 -48.01
C LEU A 801 -25.72 21.41 -49.26
N GLN A 802 -25.07 20.25 -49.38
CA GLN A 802 -25.30 19.30 -50.49
C GLN A 802 -26.72 18.73 -50.44
N LYS A 803 -27.17 18.36 -49.25
CA LYS A 803 -28.52 17.85 -48.99
C LYS A 803 -29.57 18.92 -49.28
N GLU A 804 -29.36 20.15 -48.81
CA GLU A 804 -30.31 21.24 -49.04
C GLU A 804 -30.33 21.70 -50.52
N ASN A 805 -29.17 21.76 -51.18
CA ASN A 805 -29.05 22.04 -52.62
C ASN A 805 -29.76 20.97 -53.48
N SER A 806 -29.69 19.69 -53.10
CA SER A 806 -30.35 18.61 -53.84
C SER A 806 -31.85 18.50 -53.52
N ARG A 807 -32.26 18.68 -52.26
CA ARG A 807 -33.65 18.51 -51.81
C ARG A 807 -34.52 19.73 -52.08
N ARG A 808 -34.10 20.91 -51.60
CA ARG A 808 -34.90 22.15 -51.66
C ARG A 808 -34.44 23.09 -52.76
N GLY A 809 -33.25 22.87 -53.33
CA GLY A 809 -32.67 23.74 -54.34
C GLY A 809 -32.30 25.13 -53.81
N ILE A 810 -31.84 26.00 -54.71
CA ILE A 810 -31.43 27.37 -54.40
C ILE A 810 -32.35 28.34 -55.13
N LEU A 811 -32.95 29.28 -54.39
CA LEU A 811 -33.87 30.26 -54.95
C LEU A 811 -33.11 31.44 -55.60
N PRO A 812 -33.64 32.02 -56.68
CA PRO A 812 -33.16 33.32 -57.15
C PRO A 812 -33.45 34.40 -56.09
N TYR A 813 -32.55 35.39 -55.96
CA TYR A 813 -32.60 36.39 -54.88
C TYR A 813 -33.96 37.12 -54.77
N GLU A 814 -34.65 37.33 -55.89
CA GLU A 814 -35.96 37.97 -55.95
C GLU A 814 -37.03 37.23 -55.14
N LYS A 815 -36.83 35.91 -54.97
CA LYS A 815 -37.71 34.98 -54.25
C LYS A 815 -37.13 34.49 -52.94
N ALA A 816 -36.00 35.04 -52.49
CA ALA A 816 -35.36 34.63 -51.25
C ALA A 816 -36.31 34.74 -50.04
N ASP A 817 -36.33 33.71 -49.21
CA ASP A 817 -37.09 33.62 -47.97
C ASP A 817 -36.19 33.20 -46.79
N GLU A 818 -36.78 32.94 -45.62
CA GLU A 818 -36.03 32.58 -44.42
C GLU A 818 -35.73 31.09 -44.25
N ASN A 819 -36.26 30.21 -45.11
CA ASN A 819 -36.19 28.75 -45.01
C ASN A 819 -35.41 28.08 -46.16
N HIS A 820 -34.94 28.84 -47.14
CA HIS A 820 -34.22 28.34 -48.32
C HIS A 820 -32.87 29.02 -48.52
N LEU A 821 -31.94 28.28 -49.14
CA LEU A 821 -30.75 28.87 -49.74
C LEU A 821 -31.16 29.77 -50.91
N PHE A 822 -30.45 30.87 -51.11
CA PHE A 822 -30.70 31.75 -52.26
C PHE A 822 -29.41 32.21 -52.93
N ILE A 823 -29.43 32.52 -54.22
CA ILE A 823 -28.27 33.01 -54.96
C ILE A 823 -28.42 34.49 -55.29
N LYS A 824 -27.39 35.29 -54.98
CA LYS A 824 -27.31 36.73 -55.25
C LYS A 824 -25.95 37.10 -55.82
N GLY A 825 -25.87 37.23 -57.15
CA GLY A 825 -24.61 37.46 -57.85
C GLY A 825 -23.64 36.30 -57.63
N GLU A 826 -22.41 36.59 -57.23
CA GLU A 826 -21.35 35.58 -57.00
C GLU A 826 -21.43 34.89 -55.62
N TRP A 827 -22.57 34.99 -54.92
CA TRP A 827 -22.72 34.48 -53.55
C TRP A 827 -23.99 33.66 -53.37
N VAL A 828 -23.87 32.56 -52.62
CA VAL A 828 -24.99 31.79 -52.07
C VAL A 828 -25.26 32.29 -50.65
N GLY A 829 -26.46 32.79 -50.42
CA GLY A 829 -26.94 33.28 -49.14
C GLY A 829 -27.68 32.20 -48.35
N ILE A 830 -27.39 32.16 -47.05
CA ILE A 830 -27.98 31.27 -46.05
C ILE A 830 -28.67 32.18 -45.00
N PRO A 831 -30.01 32.18 -44.94
CA PRO A 831 -30.75 32.92 -43.93
C PRO A 831 -30.34 32.52 -42.50
N PRO A 832 -30.37 33.44 -41.53
CA PRO A 832 -29.93 33.14 -40.17
C PRO A 832 -30.87 32.21 -39.40
N GLY A 833 -32.18 32.20 -39.73
CA GLY A 833 -33.15 31.23 -39.21
C GLY A 833 -32.83 29.83 -39.72
N PHE A 834 -32.71 29.69 -41.04
CA PHE A 834 -32.30 28.44 -41.67
C PHE A 834 -30.94 27.90 -41.22
N ALA A 835 -29.93 28.78 -41.09
CA ALA A 835 -28.63 28.36 -40.55
C ALA A 835 -28.72 27.85 -39.10
N ARG A 836 -29.68 28.36 -38.31
CA ARG A 836 -29.89 27.95 -36.90
C ARG A 836 -30.38 26.53 -36.80
N GLU A 837 -31.24 26.08 -37.71
CA GLU A 837 -31.67 24.68 -37.79
C GLU A 837 -30.46 23.75 -37.86
N PHE A 838 -29.46 24.11 -38.68
CA PHE A 838 -28.21 23.36 -38.78
C PHE A 838 -27.32 23.49 -37.53
N TYR A 839 -26.91 24.71 -37.17
CA TYR A 839 -25.88 24.83 -36.12
C TYR A 839 -26.40 24.52 -34.72
N SER A 840 -27.68 24.79 -34.42
CA SER A 840 -28.27 24.49 -33.11
C SER A 840 -28.97 23.13 -33.08
N GLY A 841 -29.58 22.69 -34.18
CA GLY A 841 -30.28 21.41 -34.25
C GLY A 841 -29.35 20.23 -34.57
N GLU A 842 -28.47 20.35 -35.57
CA GLU A 842 -27.60 19.25 -36.01
C GLU A 842 -26.23 19.27 -35.30
N LEU A 843 -25.57 20.43 -35.22
CA LEU A 843 -24.24 20.55 -34.62
C LEU A 843 -24.22 20.79 -33.10
N LEU A 844 -25.36 21.15 -32.50
CA LEU A 844 -25.49 21.52 -31.08
C LEU A 844 -24.49 22.62 -30.62
N ILE A 845 -24.18 23.58 -31.51
CA ILE A 845 -23.29 24.72 -31.22
C ILE A 845 -24.04 26.06 -31.24
N GLY A 846 -23.44 27.09 -30.65
CA GLY A 846 -23.97 28.46 -30.67
C GLY A 846 -23.60 29.23 -31.95
N GLY A 847 -24.45 30.20 -32.32
CA GLY A 847 -24.23 31.07 -33.50
C GLY A 847 -22.87 31.79 -33.57
N PRO A 848 -22.27 32.29 -32.46
CA PRO A 848 -20.91 32.84 -32.47
C PRO A 848 -19.83 31.82 -32.87
N THR A 849 -19.97 30.56 -32.45
CA THR A 849 -19.05 29.47 -32.77
C THR A 849 -19.16 29.07 -34.23
N PHE A 850 -20.39 28.93 -34.75
CA PHE A 850 -20.65 28.69 -36.16
C PHE A 850 -20.07 29.80 -37.04
N ARG A 851 -20.27 31.07 -36.66
CA ARG A 851 -19.69 32.21 -37.36
C ARG A 851 -18.16 32.16 -37.38
N ARG A 852 -17.52 31.86 -36.24
CA ARG A 852 -16.05 31.76 -36.15
C ARG A 852 -15.51 30.64 -37.04
N MET A 853 -16.22 29.52 -37.13
CA MET A 853 -15.89 28.40 -38.01
C MET A 853 -15.93 28.84 -39.49
N LEU A 854 -17.00 29.51 -39.92
CA LEU A 854 -17.10 30.06 -41.28
C LEU A 854 -15.99 31.07 -41.58
N GLU A 855 -15.73 32.03 -40.67
CA GLU A 855 -14.67 33.04 -40.86
C GLU A 855 -13.27 32.42 -40.97
N GLN A 856 -12.98 31.35 -40.21
CA GLN A 856 -11.66 30.71 -40.21
C GLN A 856 -11.45 29.74 -41.36
N LYS A 857 -12.46 28.94 -41.72
CA LYS A 857 -12.32 27.87 -42.73
C LYS A 857 -12.59 28.36 -44.14
N LEU A 858 -13.52 29.30 -44.33
CA LEU A 858 -13.85 29.84 -45.66
C LEU A 858 -13.03 31.10 -45.98
N GLY A 859 -12.66 31.89 -44.97
CA GLY A 859 -11.84 33.09 -45.14
C GLY A 859 -12.43 34.06 -46.17
N LYS A 860 -11.75 34.22 -47.33
CA LYS A 860 -12.20 35.11 -48.41
C LYS A 860 -13.54 34.70 -49.04
N ASP A 861 -13.90 33.42 -48.91
CA ASP A 861 -15.09 32.81 -49.50
C ASP A 861 -16.32 32.92 -48.59
N TYR A 862 -16.22 33.62 -47.46
CA TYR A 862 -17.32 33.91 -46.56
C TYR A 862 -17.51 35.41 -46.35
N ARG A 863 -18.78 35.87 -46.34
CA ARG A 863 -19.16 37.22 -45.92
C ARG A 863 -20.46 37.21 -45.13
N LYS A 864 -20.61 38.16 -44.22
CA LYS A 864 -21.90 38.47 -43.60
C LYS A 864 -22.45 39.74 -44.24
N MET A 865 -23.61 39.64 -44.89
CA MET A 865 -24.22 40.77 -45.59
C MET A 865 -25.71 40.84 -45.30
N SER A 866 -26.27 42.05 -45.33
CA SER A 866 -27.71 42.23 -45.17
C SER A 866 -28.44 41.90 -46.48
N ALA A 867 -29.47 41.06 -46.42
CA ALA A 867 -30.33 40.69 -47.53
C ALA A 867 -31.80 40.92 -47.16
N LYS A 868 -32.57 41.49 -48.09
CA LYS A 868 -34.03 41.55 -47.98
C LYS A 868 -34.61 40.20 -48.38
N ILE A 869 -35.28 39.51 -47.45
CA ILE A 869 -35.86 38.16 -47.62
C ILE A 869 -37.31 38.16 -47.13
N HIS A 870 -38.14 37.23 -47.61
CA HIS A 870 -39.49 37.00 -47.08
C HIS A 870 -39.44 36.21 -45.78
N LEU A 871 -40.21 36.63 -44.79
CA LEU A 871 -40.44 35.87 -43.56
C LEU A 871 -41.68 34.98 -43.70
N ASN A 872 -41.84 34.00 -42.82
CA ASN A 872 -43.01 33.12 -42.68
C ASN A 872 -44.32 33.90 -42.45
N THR A 873 -44.21 35.15 -41.98
CA THR A 873 -45.33 36.10 -41.82
C THR A 873 -45.77 36.77 -43.13
N GLY A 874 -45.13 36.47 -44.26
CA GLY A 874 -45.39 37.07 -45.57
C GLY A 874 -44.77 38.46 -45.79
N LEU A 875 -44.15 39.05 -44.76
CA LEU A 875 -43.49 40.36 -44.84
C LEU A 875 -42.04 40.23 -45.34
N LYS A 876 -41.58 41.20 -46.15
CA LYS A 876 -40.16 41.31 -46.55
C LYS A 876 -39.36 42.10 -45.52
N ASP A 877 -38.40 41.46 -44.86
CA ASP A 877 -37.51 42.09 -43.87
C ASP A 877 -36.03 41.99 -44.26
N LYS A 878 -35.20 42.90 -43.75
CA LYS A 878 -33.76 42.96 -44.01
C LYS A 878 -32.99 42.22 -42.90
N ARG A 879 -32.48 41.02 -43.22
CA ARG A 879 -31.73 40.17 -42.28
C ARG A 879 -30.25 40.08 -42.64
N ASN A 880 -29.40 39.88 -41.64
CA ASN A 880 -27.98 39.62 -41.86
C ASN A 880 -27.74 38.13 -42.13
N CYS A 881 -27.61 37.77 -43.40
CA CYS A 881 -27.42 36.39 -43.85
C CYS A 881 -25.93 36.03 -43.91
N TYR A 882 -25.66 34.72 -43.86
CA TYR A 882 -24.34 34.15 -44.10
C TYR A 882 -24.18 33.93 -45.61
N PHE A 883 -23.10 34.43 -46.22
CA PHE A 883 -22.85 34.27 -47.65
C PHE A 883 -21.59 33.47 -47.89
N VAL A 884 -21.68 32.51 -48.79
CA VAL A 884 -20.56 31.69 -49.26
C VAL A 884 -20.37 31.95 -50.76
N SER A 885 -19.11 32.03 -51.23
CA SER A 885 -18.84 32.31 -52.65
C SER A 885 -19.35 31.17 -53.53
N VAL A 886 -19.89 31.48 -54.70
CA VAL A 886 -20.35 30.47 -55.68
C VAL A 886 -19.17 29.62 -56.15
N GLU A 887 -17.97 30.19 -56.25
CA GLU A 887 -16.75 29.44 -56.59
C GLU A 887 -16.45 28.35 -55.55
N TRP A 888 -16.49 28.69 -54.26
CA TRP A 888 -16.31 27.71 -53.19
C TRP A 888 -17.44 26.69 -53.16
N PHE A 889 -18.69 27.15 -53.33
CA PHE A 889 -19.87 26.31 -53.33
C PHE A 889 -19.79 25.25 -54.44
N ARG A 890 -19.45 25.62 -55.68
CA ARG A 890 -19.25 24.68 -56.78
C ARG A 890 -18.18 23.64 -56.50
N LYS A 891 -17.08 24.08 -55.91
CA LYS A 891 -15.93 23.22 -55.63
C LYS A 891 -16.20 22.17 -54.56
N HIS A 892 -17.02 22.49 -53.55
CA HIS A 892 -17.17 21.65 -52.36
C HIS A 892 -18.59 21.08 -52.17
N VAL A 893 -19.62 21.76 -52.65
CA VAL A 893 -21.04 21.36 -52.55
C VAL A 893 -21.57 20.85 -53.90
N GLY A 894 -21.06 21.36 -55.02
CA GLY A 894 -21.52 21.03 -56.37
C GLY A 894 -22.23 22.20 -57.05
N GLU A 895 -22.72 22.00 -58.27
CA GLU A 895 -23.39 23.09 -59.01
C GLU A 895 -24.65 23.57 -58.27
N PRO A 896 -24.84 24.90 -58.09
CA PRO A 896 -26.06 25.47 -57.54
C PRO A 896 -27.30 25.02 -58.34
N ASN A 897 -28.17 24.24 -57.69
CA ASN A 897 -29.42 23.78 -58.29
C ASN A 897 -30.47 24.89 -58.21
N ILE A 898 -30.38 25.85 -59.14
CA ILE A 898 -31.27 27.00 -59.16
C ILE A 898 -32.67 26.54 -59.61
N GLN A 899 -33.65 26.68 -58.73
CA GLN A 899 -35.03 26.38 -59.10
C GLN A 899 -35.57 27.47 -60.03
N GLU A 900 -35.67 27.17 -61.33
CA GLU A 900 -36.47 27.95 -62.27
C GLU A 900 -37.95 27.67 -61.99
N ILE A 901 -38.63 28.64 -61.38
CA ILE A 901 -40.07 28.53 -61.15
C ILE A 901 -40.80 28.83 -62.46
N THR A 902 -41.36 27.79 -63.07
CA THR A 902 -42.59 27.92 -63.86
C THR A 902 -43.73 28.32 -62.92
N SER A 903 -44.28 29.51 -63.21
CA SER A 903 -45.58 30.09 -62.81
C SER A 903 -46.57 29.25 -61.98
N GLU A 904 -47.09 29.93 -60.94
CA GLU A 904 -48.46 29.85 -60.37
C GLU A 904 -49.07 28.45 -60.13
N GLY A 905 -49.17 28.09 -58.85
CA GLY A 905 -50.05 27.03 -58.36
C GLY A 905 -49.37 26.10 -57.35
N ASP A 906 -49.92 26.07 -56.13
CA ASP A 906 -49.68 25.09 -55.07
C ASP A 906 -48.27 24.99 -54.45
N VAL A 907 -48.06 25.79 -53.40
CA VAL A 907 -47.25 25.33 -52.25
C VAL A 907 -48.24 25.00 -51.14
N SER A 908 -48.58 23.71 -51.04
CA SER A 908 -49.24 23.16 -49.85
C SER A 908 -48.34 23.40 -48.64
N PHE A 909 -48.84 24.17 -47.68
CA PHE A 909 -48.37 24.13 -46.30
C PHE A 909 -48.77 22.78 -45.72
N ASP A 910 -47.85 21.83 -45.68
CA ASP A 910 -48.00 20.66 -44.81
C ASP A 910 -46.64 20.16 -44.33
N GLY A 911 -46.55 19.95 -43.01
CA GLY A 911 -45.51 19.15 -42.39
C GLY A 911 -44.45 19.93 -41.61
N LEU A 912 -44.82 20.41 -40.42
CA LEU A 912 -44.33 19.89 -39.14
C LEU A 912 -44.62 20.91 -38.03
N SER A 913 -45.74 20.69 -37.33
CA SER A 913 -45.95 21.21 -35.99
C SER A 913 -44.99 20.49 -35.04
N TYR A 914 -44.12 21.25 -34.38
CA TYR A 914 -43.57 20.83 -33.10
C TYR A 914 -44.06 21.83 -32.06
N ASP A 915 -44.86 21.31 -31.14
CA ASP A 915 -45.30 21.98 -29.93
C ASP A 915 -44.06 22.33 -29.09
N ASP A 916 -43.70 23.61 -29.08
CA ASP A 916 -42.86 24.18 -28.03
C ASP A 916 -43.80 24.74 -26.95
N GLU A 917 -44.06 23.93 -25.92
CA GLU A 917 -44.45 24.46 -24.61
C GLU A 917 -43.23 25.18 -24.01
N GLU A 918 -43.16 26.50 -24.17
CA GLU A 918 -42.37 27.38 -23.30
C GLU A 918 -43.17 27.70 -22.03
N GLU A 919 -42.56 27.42 -20.87
CA GLU A 919 -42.95 27.99 -19.58
C GLU A 919 -43.02 29.51 -19.64
N GLY A 920 -44.21 30.07 -19.45
CA GLY A 920 -44.41 31.46 -19.12
C GLY A 920 -44.25 31.69 -17.61
N VAL A 921 -43.24 32.46 -17.21
CA VAL A 921 -43.22 33.16 -15.92
C VAL A 921 -44.06 34.43 -16.07
N VAL A 922 -45.13 34.61 -15.28
CA VAL A 922 -45.44 35.76 -14.40
C VAL A 922 -46.74 35.44 -13.63
N GLY A 923 -46.62 35.27 -12.30
CA GLY A 923 -47.71 35.05 -11.35
C GLY A 923 -47.17 34.52 -10.02
#